data_AF-A0AAU3TQY6-F1
#
_entry.id   AF-A0AAU3TQY6-F1
#
_cell.length_a   1.000
_cell.length_b   1.000
_cell.length_c   1.000
_cell.angle_alpha   90.00
_cell.angle_beta   90.00
_cell.angle_gamma   90.00
#
_symmetry.space_group_name_H-M   'P 1'
#
loop_
_entity.id
_entity.type
_entity.pdbx_description
1 polymer ?
#
loop_
_entity_poly.entity_id
_entity_poly.type
_entity_poly.pdbx_seq_one_letter_code
_entity_poly.pdbx_strand_id
1 'polypeptide(L)'
;MYSHTHKSAAAAGALAAVAALLATVPPAAAAGARDVTADVLADRDVTLTGDTLVTVPAGTTTYDGVFRGEGTLTVRGGGTLVLSKDSDFTLPKARQRQVVRTLGGNHPYTTVTNPDPPAITVERGTTLQYGTGGGTGLIGHFPYGTPGYRLNQLNIRVDGTLRLSLTRTFNIGTISGAGLLTQPRNMWGTLDLAGTHPFSGVIDNGTGMAVGRPEYPVALPSARAILNQGSWIIDTPLYRTITLRQNFYQRAYGSDVNVHTRPGSKVVLTGQYSYSDRGGDTHPSLSDPNLNWRPIAHQLNKRGTNIEGADVQWGDGTTHRIFMPGTKDTVYINLHERSGRRSRLTFDYDGPVTLGAPIGGGQYHDTLAAPGAGDVVIAGTHGNDVTFAAKQYYDGSTTVEKGAVLRLGLGTSGSSDGSLMTGTAGRRVVNDGTLVLQNTSTGVSLSRISGSGALVQAGAATSTLTGSAVTYTGTTTVRKGTLALRGGATLARSRAIRLTSASARLDAGTAGLRVVTALTGKGTVKGSVTNDGVVTGGVTVSGAYTQRAQGELVLRDRPLKVDGAVRLAGNLDFSAAGSKPARRITVLEHGGGSKTTGTFEGLKEGARLKLADTAYRISYKGGDGNDVILTATTASPSPDDRPDTARSGAAAAAGPRTANTAGSGLGWWPYVLAVGLLIGLVVPAAKRRSGGRRRGGRHAANG
;
A
#
# COMPACT_ATOMS: atom_id res chain seq x y z
N MET A 1 -85.63 18.59 57.21
CA MET A 1 -85.28 18.89 55.81
C MET A 1 -84.71 17.63 55.19
N TYR A 2 -85.38 17.16 54.13
CA TYR A 2 -84.96 16.25 53.03
C TYR A 2 -83.53 15.66 53.09
N SER A 3 -83.23 14.41 52.75
CA SER A 3 -83.96 13.30 52.12
C SER A 3 -82.92 12.24 51.72
N HIS A 4 -83.21 10.95 51.97
CA HIS A 4 -82.91 9.73 51.16
C HIS A 4 -81.44 9.44 50.72
N THR A 5 -80.88 8.22 50.65
CA THR A 5 -81.34 6.83 50.82
C THR A 5 -80.12 5.88 50.75
N HIS A 6 -80.28 4.72 51.38
CA HIS A 6 -79.45 3.51 51.47
C HIS A 6 -78.99 2.84 50.15
N LYS A 7 -77.89 2.05 50.24
CA LYS A 7 -77.79 0.56 50.09
C LYS A 7 -76.29 0.16 49.99
N SER A 8 -75.67 -0.61 50.90
CA SER A 8 -75.71 -2.09 51.10
C SER A 8 -75.34 -2.86 49.81
N ALA A 9 -74.48 -3.88 49.71
CA ALA A 9 -73.79 -4.85 50.58
C ALA A 9 -72.63 -5.47 49.74
N ALA A 10 -71.44 -5.83 50.22
CA ALA A 10 -71.06 -6.94 51.11
C ALA A 10 -71.49 -8.36 50.64
N ALA A 11 -70.51 -9.19 50.27
CA ALA A 11 -70.39 -10.63 50.56
C ALA A 11 -69.08 -11.17 49.92
N ALA A 12 -68.05 -11.45 50.71
CA ALA A 12 -67.71 -12.79 51.24
C ALA A 12 -67.07 -13.69 50.15
N GLY A 13 -65.82 -14.15 50.24
CA GLY A 13 -65.17 -14.71 51.41
C GLY A 13 -65.37 -16.23 51.39
N ALA A 14 -64.45 -16.97 50.78
CA ALA A 14 -64.09 -18.36 51.12
C ALA A 14 -63.13 -18.92 50.07
N LEU A 15 -61.93 -19.31 50.53
CA LEU A 15 -61.08 -20.43 50.09
C LEU A 15 -59.57 -20.09 50.19
N ALA A 16 -59.20 -19.59 51.37
CA ALA A 16 -57.86 -19.75 51.91
C ALA A 16 -57.79 -21.14 52.58
N ALA A 17 -57.68 -22.22 51.81
CA ALA A 17 -57.47 -23.57 52.37
C ALA A 17 -56.98 -24.65 51.36
N VAL A 18 -56.27 -24.31 50.27
CA VAL A 18 -55.61 -25.33 49.41
C VAL A 18 -54.24 -24.89 48.86
N ALA A 19 -53.78 -23.66 49.12
CA ALA A 19 -52.55 -23.13 48.51
C ALA A 19 -51.26 -23.39 49.32
N ALA A 20 -51.31 -24.21 50.38
CA ALA A 20 -50.18 -24.41 51.31
C ALA A 20 -49.58 -25.84 51.30
N LEU A 21 -49.84 -26.65 50.25
CA LEU A 21 -49.34 -28.03 50.15
C LEU A 21 -48.73 -28.42 48.79
N LEU A 22 -48.45 -27.46 47.90
CA LEU A 22 -47.48 -27.70 46.83
C LEU A 22 -46.12 -27.25 47.34
N ALA A 23 -45.49 -28.19 48.04
CA ALA A 23 -44.09 -28.15 48.43
C ALA A 23 -43.24 -27.61 47.28
N THR A 24 -42.36 -26.69 47.64
CA THR A 24 -41.18 -26.27 46.90
C THR A 24 -40.60 -27.44 46.12
N VAL A 25 -40.90 -27.52 44.82
CA VAL A 25 -40.04 -28.27 43.90
C VAL A 25 -38.71 -27.52 43.99
N PRO A 26 -37.64 -28.15 44.49
CA PRO A 26 -36.34 -27.48 44.45
C PRO A 26 -36.12 -27.07 42.99
N PRO A 27 -35.55 -25.88 42.70
CA PRO A 27 -35.14 -25.60 41.34
C PRO A 27 -34.34 -26.81 40.89
N ALA A 28 -34.75 -27.46 39.80
CA ALA A 28 -34.05 -28.62 39.26
C ALA A 28 -32.58 -28.22 39.19
N ALA A 29 -31.76 -28.77 40.08
CA ALA A 29 -30.33 -28.56 40.03
C ALA A 29 -29.94 -28.94 38.61
N ALA A 30 -29.35 -28.00 37.86
CA ALA A 30 -28.82 -28.31 36.56
C ALA A 30 -27.95 -29.55 36.75
N ALA A 31 -28.41 -30.68 36.20
CA ALA A 31 -27.69 -31.94 36.34
C ALA A 31 -26.27 -31.66 35.87
N GLY A 32 -25.30 -31.79 36.77
CA GLY A 32 -23.90 -31.54 36.44
C GLY A 32 -23.49 -32.38 35.24
N ALA A 33 -22.48 -31.92 34.48
CA ALA A 33 -22.01 -32.67 33.32
C ALA A 33 -21.69 -34.13 33.72
N ARG A 34 -22.21 -35.10 32.96
CA ARG A 34 -21.99 -36.52 33.20
C ARG A 34 -20.51 -36.83 32.91
N ASP A 35 -19.79 -37.26 33.93
CA ASP A 35 -18.41 -37.73 33.76
C ASP A 35 -18.41 -39.13 33.13
N VAL A 36 -17.78 -39.25 31.96
CA VAL A 36 -17.64 -40.51 31.19
C VAL A 36 -16.19 -40.96 31.09
N THR A 37 -15.30 -40.42 31.94
CA THR A 37 -13.87 -40.71 31.93
C THR A 37 -13.59 -42.22 32.00
N ALA A 38 -14.27 -42.94 32.89
CA ALA A 38 -14.08 -44.38 33.03
C ALA A 38 -14.45 -45.17 31.77
N ASP A 39 -15.50 -44.75 31.06
CA ASP A 39 -15.93 -45.39 29.81
C ASP A 39 -14.92 -45.13 28.69
N VAL A 40 -14.44 -43.88 28.58
CA VAL A 40 -13.41 -43.50 27.59
C VAL A 40 -12.08 -44.21 27.84
N LEU A 41 -11.63 -44.30 29.09
CA LEU A 41 -10.40 -45.02 29.45
C LEU A 41 -10.51 -46.54 29.26
N ALA A 42 -11.73 -47.07 29.15
CA ALA A 42 -12.00 -48.47 28.86
C ALA A 42 -12.38 -48.71 27.38
N ASP A 43 -12.18 -47.72 26.50
CA ASP A 43 -12.49 -47.78 25.06
C ASP A 43 -13.94 -48.14 24.72
N ARG A 44 -14.88 -47.78 25.60
CA ARG A 44 -16.31 -48.03 25.39
C ARG A 44 -16.96 -46.91 24.61
N ASP A 45 -17.85 -47.25 23.69
CA ASP A 45 -18.73 -46.28 23.04
C ASP A 45 -19.55 -45.49 24.08
N VAL A 46 -19.58 -44.17 23.91
CA VAL A 46 -20.30 -43.27 24.80
C VAL A 46 -21.47 -42.63 24.06
N THR A 47 -22.69 -42.88 24.57
CA THR A 47 -23.90 -42.15 24.15
C THR A 47 -24.11 -40.94 25.05
N LEU A 48 -24.00 -39.74 24.47
CA LEU A 48 -24.32 -38.46 25.07
C LEU A 48 -25.85 -38.34 25.19
N THR A 49 -26.30 -37.95 26.37
CA THR A 49 -27.71 -37.65 26.69
C THR A 49 -27.86 -36.27 27.36
N GLY A 50 -26.85 -35.40 27.17
CA GLY A 50 -26.69 -34.13 27.88
C GLY A 50 -25.23 -33.66 27.90
N ASP A 51 -24.93 -32.70 28.77
CA ASP A 51 -23.55 -32.22 28.95
C ASP A 51 -22.68 -33.35 29.49
N THR A 52 -21.57 -33.63 28.81
CA THR A 52 -20.69 -34.78 29.04
C THR A 52 -19.25 -34.32 29.21
N LEU A 53 -18.51 -34.95 30.12
CA LEU A 53 -17.18 -34.54 30.52
C LEU A 53 -16.21 -35.73 30.49
N VAL A 54 -15.02 -35.49 29.96
CA VAL A 54 -13.89 -36.42 29.98
C VAL A 54 -12.70 -35.74 30.65
N THR A 55 -12.19 -36.35 31.72
CA THR A 55 -10.96 -35.91 32.41
C THR A 55 -9.79 -36.78 31.94
N VAL A 56 -8.97 -36.23 31.05
CA VAL A 56 -7.85 -36.95 30.44
C VAL A 56 -6.67 -37.00 31.42
N PRO A 57 -6.19 -38.19 31.80
CA PRO A 57 -5.02 -38.33 32.68
C PRO A 57 -3.77 -37.82 31.97
N ALA A 58 -2.71 -37.53 32.73
CA ALA A 58 -1.43 -37.15 32.14
C ALA A 58 -0.91 -38.23 31.15
N GLY A 59 -0.28 -37.79 30.06
CA GLY A 59 0.14 -38.68 28.98
C GLY A 59 -0.83 -38.67 27.79
N THR A 60 -0.83 -39.76 27.02
CA THR A 60 -1.65 -39.91 25.82
C THR A 60 -2.62 -41.07 26.01
N THR A 61 -3.91 -40.81 25.80
CA THR A 61 -4.98 -41.80 25.77
C THR A 61 -5.51 -41.86 24.34
N THR A 62 -5.29 -42.96 23.65
CA THR A 62 -6.01 -43.26 22.40
C THR A 62 -7.36 -43.84 22.76
N TYR A 63 -8.42 -43.30 22.19
CA TYR A 63 -9.79 -43.73 22.37
C TYR A 63 -10.31 -44.38 21.09
N ASP A 64 -10.56 -45.68 21.18
CA ASP A 64 -11.05 -46.53 20.09
C ASP A 64 -12.58 -46.69 20.09
N GLY A 65 -13.28 -46.14 21.09
CA GLY A 65 -14.73 -45.99 21.07
C GLY A 65 -15.19 -44.79 20.23
N VAL A 66 -16.50 -44.57 20.17
CA VAL A 66 -17.08 -43.37 19.54
C VAL A 66 -17.98 -42.59 20.50
N PHE A 67 -18.07 -41.27 20.29
CA PHE A 67 -19.11 -40.44 20.89
C PHE A 67 -20.31 -40.36 19.94
N ARG A 68 -21.52 -40.60 20.46
CA ARG A 68 -22.79 -40.50 19.70
C ARG A 68 -23.91 -39.88 20.52
N GLY A 69 -25.02 -39.54 19.89
CA GLY A 69 -26.25 -39.10 20.59
C GLY A 69 -26.45 -37.58 20.59
N GLU A 70 -26.92 -37.04 21.72
CA GLU A 70 -27.29 -35.62 21.85
C GLU A 70 -26.69 -35.01 23.12
N GLY A 71 -25.93 -33.91 22.99
CA GLY A 71 -25.28 -33.28 24.15
C GLY A 71 -24.12 -32.37 23.82
N THR A 72 -23.26 -32.16 24.82
CA THR A 72 -21.96 -31.49 24.66
C THR A 72 -20.83 -32.34 25.21
N LEU A 73 -19.61 -32.13 24.71
CA LEU A 73 -18.40 -32.79 25.17
C LEU A 73 -17.40 -31.76 25.68
N THR A 74 -17.06 -31.83 26.97
CA THR A 74 -15.95 -31.09 27.55
C THR A 74 -14.78 -32.04 27.79
N VAL A 75 -13.62 -31.70 27.24
CA VAL A 75 -12.37 -32.46 27.39
C VAL A 75 -11.42 -31.62 28.25
N ARG A 76 -11.07 -32.14 29.42
CA ARG A 76 -10.23 -31.46 30.42
C ARG A 76 -9.12 -32.35 30.94
N GLY A 77 -8.29 -31.83 31.85
CA GLY A 77 -7.16 -32.56 32.45
C GLY A 77 -5.81 -32.14 31.87
N GLY A 78 -4.79 -32.96 32.09
CA GLY A 78 -3.39 -32.63 31.73
C GLY A 78 -2.83 -33.41 30.54
N GLY A 79 -3.62 -34.30 29.94
CA GLY A 79 -3.15 -35.19 28.86
C GLY A 79 -3.71 -34.90 27.48
N THR A 80 -3.49 -35.87 26.60
CA THR A 80 -3.94 -35.89 25.20
C THR A 80 -4.95 -37.00 24.98
N LEU A 81 -6.17 -36.66 24.56
CA LEU A 81 -7.17 -37.62 24.09
C LEU A 81 -7.10 -37.70 22.56
N VAL A 82 -6.71 -38.86 22.02
CA VAL A 82 -6.62 -39.12 20.58
C VAL A 82 -7.82 -39.93 20.14
N LEU A 83 -8.58 -39.42 19.18
CA LEU A 83 -9.72 -40.13 18.59
C LEU A 83 -9.25 -40.94 17.38
N SER A 84 -9.40 -42.26 17.41
CA SER A 84 -9.06 -43.11 16.25
C SER A 84 -10.23 -43.32 15.29
N LYS A 85 -11.48 -43.21 15.78
CA LYS A 85 -12.71 -43.38 15.01
C LYS A 85 -13.53 -42.09 14.92
N ASP A 86 -14.29 -41.95 13.84
CA ASP A 86 -15.20 -40.83 13.66
C ASP A 86 -16.35 -40.90 14.68
N SER A 87 -16.68 -39.75 15.27
CA SER A 87 -17.77 -39.59 16.24
C SER A 87 -18.82 -38.62 15.69
N ASP A 88 -20.09 -38.90 15.93
CA ASP A 88 -21.22 -38.12 15.42
C ASP A 88 -22.30 -38.00 16.50
N PHE A 89 -22.43 -36.78 17.03
CA PHE A 89 -23.50 -36.39 17.94
C PHE A 89 -24.02 -35.02 17.55
N THR A 90 -25.17 -34.59 18.08
CA THR A 90 -25.70 -33.25 17.84
C THR A 90 -25.97 -32.49 19.14
N LEU A 91 -26.14 -31.17 19.05
CA LEU A 91 -26.62 -30.37 20.17
C LEU A 91 -28.11 -30.60 20.41
N PRO A 92 -28.59 -30.46 21.66
CA PRO A 92 -30.02 -30.45 21.92
C PRO A 92 -30.76 -29.43 21.07
N LYS A 93 -31.97 -29.77 20.60
CA LYS A 93 -32.72 -28.93 19.64
C LYS A 93 -32.89 -27.49 20.13
N ALA A 94 -33.10 -27.30 21.43
CA ALA A 94 -33.23 -25.99 22.07
C ALA A 94 -31.95 -25.12 22.01
N ARG A 95 -30.78 -25.73 21.80
CA ARG A 95 -29.47 -25.05 21.66
C ARG A 95 -29.05 -24.87 20.20
N GLN A 96 -29.76 -25.50 19.25
CA GLN A 96 -29.55 -25.33 17.82
C GLN A 96 -30.22 -24.04 17.33
N ARG A 97 -29.42 -22.97 17.23
CA ARG A 97 -29.82 -21.63 16.77
C ARG A 97 -29.05 -21.17 15.52
N GLN A 98 -28.06 -21.94 15.07
CA GLN A 98 -27.24 -21.69 13.89
C GLN A 98 -28.09 -21.59 12.64
N VAL A 99 -27.91 -20.49 11.90
CA VAL A 99 -28.61 -20.23 10.64
C VAL A 99 -27.61 -20.37 9.50
N VAL A 100 -27.79 -21.41 8.69
CA VAL A 100 -26.98 -21.67 7.49
C VAL A 100 -27.78 -21.26 6.26
N ARG A 101 -27.20 -20.39 5.43
CA ARG A 101 -27.84 -19.92 4.19
C ARG A 101 -26.88 -20.00 3.03
N THR A 102 -27.35 -20.54 1.91
CA THR A 102 -26.65 -20.49 0.63
C THR A 102 -27.21 -19.32 -0.19
N LEU A 103 -26.31 -18.43 -0.61
CA LEU A 103 -26.59 -17.20 -1.36
C LEU A 103 -25.91 -17.29 -2.73
N GLY A 104 -26.20 -16.38 -3.67
CA GLY A 104 -25.36 -16.21 -4.88
C GLY A 104 -25.82 -16.88 -6.19
N GLY A 105 -27.03 -17.46 -6.23
CA GLY A 105 -27.61 -17.99 -7.48
C GLY A 105 -26.72 -19.06 -8.12
N ASN A 106 -26.33 -18.86 -9.40
CA ASN A 106 -25.47 -19.77 -10.17
C ASN A 106 -24.05 -19.94 -9.60
N HIS A 107 -23.63 -19.06 -8.69
CA HIS A 107 -22.35 -19.15 -7.99
C HIS A 107 -22.62 -19.16 -6.48
N PRO A 108 -23.10 -20.31 -5.96
CA PRO A 108 -23.58 -20.38 -4.60
C PRO A 108 -22.44 -20.29 -3.59
N TYR A 109 -22.66 -19.55 -2.51
CA TYR A 109 -21.77 -19.54 -1.36
C TYR A 109 -22.57 -19.57 -0.05
N THR A 110 -22.05 -20.30 0.93
CA THR A 110 -22.66 -20.50 2.23
C THR A 110 -22.21 -19.43 3.21
N THR A 111 -23.15 -18.97 4.03
CA THR A 111 -22.93 -18.09 5.18
C THR A 111 -23.53 -18.74 6.42
N VAL A 112 -22.87 -18.52 7.57
CA VAL A 112 -23.33 -18.96 8.88
C VAL A 112 -23.56 -17.73 9.74
N THR A 113 -24.77 -17.58 10.28
CA THR A 113 -25.12 -16.53 11.23
C THR A 113 -25.74 -17.13 12.49
N ASN A 114 -25.71 -16.37 13.59
CA ASN A 114 -26.17 -16.81 14.91
C ASN A 114 -25.62 -18.20 15.31
N PRO A 115 -24.29 -18.41 15.30
CA PRO A 115 -23.71 -19.75 15.49
C PRO A 115 -24.20 -20.41 16.78
N ASP A 116 -24.33 -21.74 16.70
CA ASP A 116 -24.62 -22.59 17.85
C ASP A 116 -23.56 -22.36 18.94
N PRO A 117 -23.93 -22.48 20.24
CA PRO A 117 -22.91 -22.53 21.28
C PRO A 117 -21.94 -23.69 21.03
N PRO A 118 -20.70 -23.64 21.54
CA PRO A 118 -19.76 -24.74 21.40
C PRO A 118 -20.38 -26.06 21.88
N ALA A 119 -20.38 -27.06 21.00
CA ALA A 119 -20.74 -28.44 21.32
C ALA A 119 -19.56 -29.18 21.93
N ILE A 120 -18.34 -28.72 21.63
CA ILE A 120 -17.09 -29.30 22.11
C ILE A 120 -16.29 -28.19 22.80
N THR A 121 -15.78 -28.46 24.00
CA THR A 121 -14.88 -27.56 24.73
C THR A 121 -13.60 -28.31 25.07
N VAL A 122 -12.45 -27.76 24.65
CA VAL A 122 -11.11 -28.24 25.04
C VAL A 122 -10.57 -27.27 26.09
N GLU A 123 -10.53 -27.70 27.34
CA GLU A 123 -10.06 -26.86 28.45
C GLU A 123 -8.55 -26.62 28.41
N ARG A 124 -8.13 -25.55 29.09
CA ARG A 124 -6.71 -25.18 29.20
C ARG A 124 -5.92 -26.32 29.84
N GLY A 125 -4.76 -26.64 29.26
CA GLY A 125 -3.87 -27.70 29.74
C GLY A 125 -4.13 -29.06 29.10
N THR A 126 -5.24 -29.22 28.37
CA THR A 126 -5.61 -30.48 27.71
C THR A 126 -5.39 -30.40 26.20
N THR A 127 -5.10 -31.55 25.58
CA THR A 127 -5.12 -31.72 24.13
C THR A 127 -6.23 -32.67 23.71
N LEU A 128 -7.08 -32.22 22.79
CA LEU A 128 -7.96 -33.09 22.00
C LEU A 128 -7.33 -33.27 20.63
N GLN A 129 -7.11 -34.50 20.21
CA GLN A 129 -6.55 -34.81 18.90
C GLN A 129 -7.57 -35.55 18.05
N TYR A 130 -7.82 -35.01 16.86
CA TYR A 130 -8.61 -35.68 15.83
C TYR A 130 -7.69 -36.52 14.95
N GLY A 131 -7.92 -37.82 14.94
CA GLY A 131 -7.21 -38.78 14.10
C GLY A 131 -5.83 -39.18 14.61
N THR A 132 -5.33 -40.26 14.03
CA THR A 132 -4.01 -40.88 14.30
C THR A 132 -3.03 -40.71 13.13
N GLY A 133 -3.34 -39.82 12.18
CA GLY A 133 -2.59 -39.67 10.92
C GLY A 133 -3.26 -40.32 9.71
N GLY A 134 -4.50 -40.82 9.87
CA GLY A 134 -5.32 -41.42 8.81
C GLY A 134 -6.53 -40.57 8.42
N GLY A 135 -7.53 -41.20 7.81
CA GLY A 135 -8.76 -40.54 7.35
C GLY A 135 -9.88 -40.43 8.40
N THR A 136 -9.74 -41.04 9.58
CA THR A 136 -10.76 -41.15 10.64
C THR A 136 -10.31 -40.45 11.93
N GLY A 137 -11.24 -40.28 12.87
CA GLY A 137 -10.99 -39.64 14.17
C GLY A 137 -11.56 -38.23 14.26
N LEU A 138 -12.48 -37.85 13.38
CA LEU A 138 -13.16 -36.55 13.40
C LEU A 138 -14.42 -36.63 14.26
N ILE A 139 -14.64 -35.63 15.12
CA ILE A 139 -15.98 -35.37 15.66
C ILE A 139 -16.72 -34.42 14.71
N GLY A 140 -17.83 -34.86 14.14
CA GLY A 140 -18.62 -33.99 13.27
C GLY A 140 -20.02 -34.49 12.98
N HIS A 141 -20.94 -33.54 12.90
CA HIS A 141 -22.32 -33.74 12.46
C HIS A 141 -22.59 -32.79 11.30
N PHE A 142 -23.00 -33.32 10.15
CA PHE A 142 -23.02 -32.57 8.89
C PHE A 142 -24.44 -32.52 8.30
N PRO A 143 -25.40 -31.85 8.94
CA PRO A 143 -26.81 -31.87 8.54
C PRO A 143 -27.12 -30.96 7.35
N TYR A 144 -26.13 -30.20 6.86
CA TYR A 144 -26.33 -29.15 5.87
C TYR A 144 -25.96 -29.62 4.46
N GLY A 145 -26.84 -29.34 3.49
CA GLY A 145 -26.57 -29.51 2.06
C GLY A 145 -25.72 -28.36 1.49
N THR A 146 -24.53 -28.12 2.03
CA THR A 146 -23.64 -27.03 1.58
C THR A 146 -22.95 -27.40 0.25
N PRO A 147 -22.94 -26.52 -0.76
CA PRO A 147 -22.26 -26.79 -2.02
C PRO A 147 -20.74 -26.87 -1.84
N GLY A 148 -20.09 -27.89 -2.43
CA GLY A 148 -18.63 -27.98 -2.54
C GLY A 148 -17.86 -28.34 -1.26
N TYR A 149 -18.51 -28.33 -0.08
CA TYR A 149 -17.90 -28.74 1.19
C TYR A 149 -18.94 -29.25 2.17
N ARG A 150 -18.53 -29.94 3.25
CA ARG A 150 -19.42 -30.40 4.32
C ARG A 150 -19.27 -29.50 5.54
N LEU A 151 -20.23 -28.61 5.79
CA LEU A 151 -20.24 -27.78 6.99
C LEU A 151 -20.61 -28.60 8.23
N ASN A 152 -19.77 -28.54 9.26
CA ASN A 152 -20.03 -29.18 10.54
C ASN A 152 -20.93 -28.28 11.41
N GLN A 153 -21.98 -28.85 11.99
CA GLN A 153 -22.83 -28.16 12.97
C GLN A 153 -22.11 -27.96 14.30
N LEU A 154 -21.17 -28.84 14.65
CA LEU A 154 -20.53 -28.85 15.95
C LEU A 154 -19.45 -27.76 16.03
N ASN A 155 -19.84 -26.62 16.58
CA ASN A 155 -18.92 -25.54 16.91
C ASN A 155 -18.02 -25.95 18.09
N ILE A 156 -16.78 -25.45 18.10
CA ILE A 156 -15.76 -25.85 19.07
C ILE A 156 -15.16 -24.64 19.79
N ARG A 157 -14.92 -24.79 21.10
CA ARG A 157 -14.16 -23.86 21.93
C ARG A 157 -12.84 -24.49 22.30
N VAL A 158 -11.74 -23.85 21.91
CA VAL A 158 -10.37 -24.33 22.14
C VAL A 158 -9.66 -23.36 23.07
N ASP A 159 -9.59 -23.70 24.36
CA ASP A 159 -8.79 -22.98 25.36
C ASP A 159 -7.47 -23.72 25.69
N GLY A 160 -7.43 -25.04 25.45
CA GLY A 160 -6.22 -25.87 25.41
C GLY A 160 -5.65 -26.01 24.00
N THR A 161 -5.48 -27.26 23.54
CA THR A 161 -4.96 -27.57 22.19
C THR A 161 -5.93 -28.48 21.44
N LEU A 162 -6.32 -28.09 20.22
CA LEU A 162 -6.94 -28.99 19.25
C LEU A 162 -5.90 -29.37 18.20
N ARG A 163 -5.55 -30.66 18.15
CA ARG A 163 -4.58 -31.20 17.19
C ARG A 163 -5.29 -31.97 16.08
N LEU A 164 -5.02 -31.62 14.83
CA LEU A 164 -5.74 -32.12 13.65
C LEU A 164 -4.85 -33.06 12.83
N SER A 165 -4.87 -34.35 13.15
CA SER A 165 -4.04 -35.38 12.52
C SER A 165 -4.86 -36.24 11.54
N LEU A 166 -5.45 -35.57 10.54
CA LEU A 166 -6.30 -36.16 9.50
C LEU A 166 -5.71 -35.97 8.09
N THR A 167 -5.90 -36.95 7.19
CA THR A 167 -5.41 -36.93 5.78
C THR A 167 -6.48 -36.63 4.73
N ARG A 168 -7.67 -36.20 5.17
CA ARG A 168 -8.80 -35.82 4.29
C ARG A 168 -9.10 -34.33 4.37
N THR A 169 -10.00 -33.84 3.53
CA THR A 169 -10.61 -32.51 3.72
C THR A 169 -11.69 -32.58 4.79
N PHE A 170 -11.76 -31.62 5.70
CA PHE A 170 -12.74 -31.59 6.77
C PHE A 170 -13.03 -30.17 7.26
N ASN A 171 -14.17 -30.01 7.94
CA ASN A 171 -14.58 -28.78 8.62
C ASN A 171 -14.90 -29.10 10.09
N ILE A 172 -14.55 -28.18 11.00
CA ILE A 172 -14.73 -28.33 12.45
C ILE A 172 -15.71 -27.30 13.04
N GLY A 173 -16.57 -26.72 12.20
CA GLY A 173 -17.53 -25.70 12.60
C GLY A 173 -16.88 -24.36 12.93
N THR A 174 -17.64 -23.51 13.62
CA THR A 174 -17.15 -22.22 14.15
C THR A 174 -16.22 -22.47 15.33
N ILE A 175 -15.10 -21.75 15.36
CA ILE A 175 -14.04 -21.93 16.36
C ILE A 175 -14.01 -20.70 17.27
N SER A 176 -13.92 -20.96 18.57
CA SER A 176 -13.81 -19.94 19.64
C SER A 176 -12.74 -20.34 20.65
N GLY A 177 -12.45 -19.48 21.63
CA GLY A 177 -11.39 -19.72 22.63
C GLY A 177 -10.06 -19.08 22.24
N ALA A 178 -9.05 -19.25 23.10
CA ALA A 178 -7.76 -18.56 23.01
C ALA A 178 -6.53 -19.49 22.96
N GLY A 179 -6.77 -20.80 22.77
CA GLY A 179 -5.76 -21.85 22.78
C GLY A 179 -4.97 -22.02 21.48
N LEU A 180 -4.58 -23.26 21.18
CA LEU A 180 -3.86 -23.65 19.97
C LEU A 180 -4.72 -24.55 19.09
N LEU A 181 -4.88 -24.18 17.83
CA LEU A 181 -5.34 -25.08 16.78
C LEU A 181 -4.12 -25.48 15.95
N THR A 182 -3.72 -26.74 15.96
CA THR A 182 -2.51 -27.19 15.25
C THR A 182 -2.81 -28.35 14.33
N GLN A 183 -2.31 -28.27 13.10
CA GLN A 183 -2.21 -29.39 12.17
C GLN A 183 -0.74 -29.82 12.12
N PRO A 184 -0.39 -31.09 12.33
CA PRO A 184 0.97 -31.56 12.13
C PRO A 184 1.44 -31.38 10.67
N ARG A 185 2.76 -31.36 10.46
CA ARG A 185 3.35 -31.32 9.11
C ARG A 185 3.18 -32.63 8.37
N ASN A 186 3.24 -32.55 7.04
CA ASN A 186 3.10 -33.68 6.11
C ASN A 186 1.77 -34.44 6.26
N MET A 187 0.77 -33.76 6.80
CA MET A 187 -0.60 -34.21 6.92
C MET A 187 -1.36 -33.81 5.66
N TRP A 188 -1.54 -34.73 4.73
CA TRP A 188 -2.21 -34.48 3.43
C TRP A 188 -3.72 -34.17 3.53
N GLY A 189 -4.22 -33.79 4.70
CA GLY A 189 -5.57 -33.28 4.90
C GLY A 189 -5.62 -31.75 4.79
N THR A 190 -6.80 -31.23 4.45
CA THR A 190 -7.05 -29.79 4.37
C THR A 190 -8.16 -29.39 5.32
N LEU A 191 -7.88 -28.46 6.23
CA LEU A 191 -8.94 -27.85 7.05
C LEU A 191 -9.64 -26.75 6.26
N ASP A 192 -10.96 -26.87 6.10
CA ASP A 192 -11.84 -25.85 5.54
C ASP A 192 -12.31 -24.90 6.66
N LEU A 193 -11.76 -23.68 6.69
CA LEU A 193 -12.17 -22.61 7.61
C LEU A 193 -13.26 -21.75 6.96
N ALA A 194 -14.51 -22.14 7.17
CA ALA A 194 -15.68 -21.48 6.61
C ALA A 194 -16.40 -20.60 7.64
N GLY A 195 -16.64 -19.34 7.30
CA GLY A 195 -17.40 -18.40 8.10
C GLY A 195 -16.58 -17.49 9.02
N THR A 196 -17.23 -16.90 10.01
CA THR A 196 -16.59 -15.98 10.96
C THR A 196 -16.25 -16.72 12.25
N HIS A 197 -14.97 -16.74 12.62
CA HIS A 197 -14.50 -17.44 13.82
C HIS A 197 -14.07 -16.42 14.90
N PRO A 198 -14.74 -16.37 16.08
CA PRO A 198 -14.34 -15.53 17.20
C PRO A 198 -13.05 -15.98 17.92
N PHE A 199 -12.40 -17.06 17.43
CA PHE A 199 -11.13 -17.55 17.95
C PHE A 199 -10.07 -16.46 18.07
N SER A 200 -9.41 -16.40 19.23
CA SER A 200 -8.37 -15.42 19.56
C SER A 200 -7.00 -16.05 19.83
N GLY A 201 -6.89 -17.36 19.67
CA GLY A 201 -5.65 -18.11 19.84
C GLY A 201 -4.74 -18.08 18.62
N VAL A 202 -3.90 -19.10 18.49
CA VAL A 202 -2.99 -19.31 17.35
C VAL A 202 -3.44 -20.49 16.51
N ILE A 203 -3.37 -20.32 15.19
CA ILE A 203 -3.60 -21.37 14.21
C ILE A 203 -2.24 -21.76 13.63
N ASP A 204 -1.84 -23.00 13.84
CA ASP A 204 -0.64 -23.62 13.30
C ASP A 204 -1.02 -24.55 12.13
N ASN A 205 -0.69 -24.11 10.92
CA ASN A 205 -0.90 -24.82 9.67
C ASN A 205 0.36 -25.62 9.32
N GLY A 206 0.39 -26.91 9.68
CA GLY A 206 1.50 -27.78 9.32
C GLY A 206 1.54 -28.20 7.85
N THR A 207 0.40 -28.21 7.14
CA THR A 207 0.33 -28.76 5.78
C THR A 207 -0.58 -28.00 4.83
N GLY A 208 -1.89 -27.92 5.12
CA GLY A 208 -2.85 -27.32 4.20
C GLY A 208 -4.10 -26.79 4.90
N MET A 209 -4.41 -25.50 4.70
CA MET A 209 -5.65 -24.89 5.16
C MET A 209 -6.29 -24.06 4.05
N ALA A 210 -7.59 -24.27 3.84
CA ALA A 210 -8.41 -23.45 2.96
C ALA A 210 -9.13 -22.39 3.81
N VAL A 211 -8.78 -21.13 3.55
CA VAL A 211 -9.15 -19.96 4.34
C VAL A 211 -9.96 -19.04 3.44
N GLY A 212 -11.18 -19.49 3.19
CA GLY A 212 -12.05 -18.98 2.14
C GLY A 212 -12.01 -19.86 0.89
N ARG A 213 -13.16 -19.97 0.24
CA ARG A 213 -13.40 -20.68 -1.02
C ARG A 213 -14.44 -19.93 -1.85
N PRO A 214 -14.64 -20.29 -3.13
CA PRO A 214 -15.78 -19.76 -3.89
C PRO A 214 -17.11 -20.01 -3.16
N GLU A 215 -17.21 -21.14 -2.47
CA GLU A 215 -18.40 -21.58 -1.77
C GLU A 215 -18.52 -21.00 -0.35
N TYR A 216 -17.53 -20.31 0.21
CA TYR A 216 -17.66 -19.66 1.53
C TYR A 216 -16.61 -18.57 1.79
N PRO A 217 -16.97 -17.46 2.44
CA PRO A 217 -16.00 -16.50 2.94
C PRO A 217 -15.38 -17.00 4.27
N VAL A 218 -14.33 -16.32 4.71
CA VAL A 218 -13.76 -16.49 6.04
C VAL A 218 -13.50 -15.14 6.70
N ALA A 219 -13.63 -15.10 8.03
CA ALA A 219 -13.17 -13.99 8.84
C ALA A 219 -12.54 -14.49 10.16
N LEU A 220 -11.34 -13.99 10.45
CA LEU A 220 -10.58 -14.26 11.67
C LEU A 220 -10.33 -12.93 12.41
N PRO A 221 -11.37 -12.25 12.94
CA PRO A 221 -11.24 -10.88 13.46
C PRO A 221 -10.31 -10.78 14.67
N SER A 222 -10.20 -11.84 15.48
CA SER A 222 -9.48 -11.82 16.76
C SER A 222 -8.30 -12.77 16.82
N ALA A 223 -8.07 -13.61 15.80
CA ALA A 223 -6.99 -14.59 15.81
C ALA A 223 -5.65 -13.86 16.01
N ARG A 224 -4.83 -14.34 16.95
CA ARG A 224 -3.62 -13.64 17.39
C ARG A 224 -2.52 -13.70 16.34
N ALA A 225 -2.24 -14.89 15.83
CA ALA A 225 -1.19 -15.15 14.86
C ALA A 225 -1.48 -16.44 14.09
N ILE A 226 -0.87 -16.57 12.92
CA ILE A 226 -0.82 -17.80 12.14
C ILE A 226 0.61 -18.30 12.14
N LEU A 227 0.84 -19.54 12.53
CA LEU A 227 2.10 -20.25 12.29
C LEU A 227 1.91 -21.08 11.01
N ASN A 228 2.38 -20.58 9.88
CA ASN A 228 2.26 -21.22 8.59
C ASN A 228 3.52 -22.04 8.27
N GLN A 229 3.37 -23.36 8.23
CA GLN A 229 4.43 -24.33 7.88
C GLN A 229 4.05 -25.21 6.68
N GLY A 230 2.91 -24.93 6.05
CA GLY A 230 2.42 -25.54 4.82
C GLY A 230 1.80 -24.48 3.90
N SER A 231 0.74 -24.86 3.18
CA SER A 231 0.04 -23.97 2.26
C SER A 231 -1.19 -23.35 2.89
N TRP A 232 -1.19 -22.02 2.97
CA TRP A 232 -2.34 -21.22 3.38
C TRP A 232 -3.07 -20.71 2.14
N ILE A 233 -4.23 -21.30 1.84
CA ILE A 233 -4.91 -21.12 0.56
C ILE A 233 -6.13 -20.21 0.78
N ILE A 234 -6.16 -19.07 0.10
CA ILE A 234 -7.24 -18.08 0.18
C ILE A 234 -7.94 -18.06 -1.17
N ASP A 235 -9.26 -18.22 -1.19
CA ASP A 235 -10.12 -17.91 -2.33
C ASP A 235 -11.37 -17.18 -1.82
N THR A 236 -12.14 -16.57 -2.70
CA THR A 236 -13.25 -15.69 -2.35
C THR A 236 -14.53 -16.13 -3.05
N PRO A 237 -15.71 -15.96 -2.47
CA PRO A 237 -16.94 -15.88 -3.25
C PRO A 237 -16.90 -14.66 -4.19
N LEU A 238 -17.75 -14.62 -5.21
CA LEU A 238 -17.88 -13.48 -6.12
C LEU A 238 -18.21 -12.18 -5.37
N TYR A 239 -17.63 -11.06 -5.81
CA TYR A 239 -17.89 -9.73 -5.26
C TYR A 239 -17.68 -9.63 -3.74
N ARG A 240 -16.68 -10.34 -3.21
CA ARG A 240 -16.35 -10.32 -1.78
C ARG A 240 -14.94 -9.83 -1.52
N THR A 241 -14.79 -9.15 -0.39
CA THR A 241 -13.47 -8.83 0.15
C THR A 241 -13.21 -9.69 1.37
N ILE A 242 -12.07 -10.37 1.40
CA ILE A 242 -11.56 -11.06 2.59
C ILE A 242 -10.39 -10.23 3.13
N THR A 243 -10.40 -9.93 4.43
CA THR A 243 -9.32 -9.20 5.09
C THR A 243 -8.73 -10.04 6.21
N LEU A 244 -7.44 -10.37 6.10
CA LEU A 244 -6.68 -11.06 7.13
C LEU A 244 -5.65 -10.09 7.74
N ARG A 245 -5.70 -9.95 9.06
CA ARG A 245 -4.91 -8.95 9.81
C ARG A 245 -3.76 -9.56 10.61
N GLN A 246 -3.70 -10.88 10.62
CA GLN A 246 -2.76 -11.64 11.44
C GLN A 246 -1.33 -11.46 10.94
N ASN A 247 -0.38 -11.45 11.88
CA ASN A 247 0.99 -11.79 11.53
C ASN A 247 1.05 -13.30 11.24
N PHE A 248 1.69 -13.64 10.13
CA PHE A 248 2.05 -14.99 9.75
C PHE A 248 3.50 -15.24 10.15
N TYR A 249 3.77 -16.40 10.71
CA TYR A 249 5.10 -16.85 11.07
C TYR A 249 5.41 -18.16 10.38
N GLN A 250 6.67 -18.37 10.01
CA GLN A 250 7.15 -19.63 9.45
C GLN A 250 8.37 -20.11 10.23
N ARG A 251 8.55 -21.43 10.33
CA ARG A 251 9.76 -22.06 10.90
C ARG A 251 10.47 -23.01 9.95
N ALA A 252 9.89 -23.31 8.80
CA ALA A 252 10.42 -24.33 7.92
C ALA A 252 10.25 -23.97 6.45
N TYR A 253 11.13 -24.52 5.63
CA TYR A 253 11.10 -24.34 4.20
C TYR A 253 9.82 -24.91 3.57
N GLY A 254 9.38 -24.26 2.49
CA GLY A 254 8.29 -24.73 1.62
C GLY A 254 6.90 -24.19 1.94
N SER A 255 6.72 -23.35 2.96
CA SER A 255 5.42 -22.76 3.27
C SER A 255 5.12 -21.50 2.46
N ASP A 256 3.85 -21.37 2.07
CA ASP A 256 3.40 -20.32 1.19
C ASP A 256 1.98 -19.85 1.51
N VAL A 257 1.67 -18.66 1.01
CA VAL A 257 0.31 -18.11 0.96
C VAL A 257 -0.11 -18.13 -0.50
N ASN A 258 -1.13 -18.92 -0.82
CA ASN A 258 -1.70 -19.01 -2.16
C ASN A 258 -2.98 -18.19 -2.20
N VAL A 259 -3.08 -17.23 -3.12
CA VAL A 259 -4.22 -16.32 -3.18
C VAL A 259 -4.90 -16.41 -4.53
N HIS A 260 -6.17 -16.80 -4.48
CA HIS A 260 -7.15 -16.76 -5.54
C HIS A 260 -8.18 -15.67 -5.23
N THR A 261 -8.83 -15.15 -6.27
CA THR A 261 -10.05 -14.35 -6.09
C THR A 261 -10.99 -14.61 -7.25
N ARG A 262 -12.30 -14.56 -6.99
CA ARG A 262 -13.32 -14.56 -8.03
C ARG A 262 -13.52 -13.15 -8.60
N PRO A 263 -14.13 -13.01 -9.79
CA PRO A 263 -14.42 -11.69 -10.36
C PRO A 263 -15.06 -10.72 -9.36
N GLY A 264 -14.61 -9.46 -9.40
CA GLY A 264 -15.07 -8.39 -8.50
C GLY A 264 -14.68 -8.56 -7.03
N SER A 265 -13.81 -9.50 -6.70
CA SER A 265 -13.40 -9.82 -5.34
C SER A 265 -11.96 -9.37 -5.06
N LYS A 266 -11.61 -9.26 -3.77
CA LYS A 266 -10.28 -8.79 -3.34
C LYS A 266 -9.85 -9.49 -2.05
N VAL A 267 -8.55 -9.76 -1.91
CA VAL A 267 -7.96 -10.18 -0.63
C VAL A 267 -7.05 -9.07 -0.10
N VAL A 268 -7.26 -8.68 1.15
CA VAL A 268 -6.47 -7.64 1.83
C VAL A 268 -5.67 -8.29 2.97
N LEU A 269 -4.35 -8.15 2.92
CA LEU A 269 -3.41 -8.70 3.91
C LEU A 269 -2.71 -7.54 4.61
N THR A 270 -3.00 -7.34 5.90
CA THR A 270 -2.52 -6.15 6.63
C THR A 270 -1.46 -6.45 7.70
N GLY A 271 -1.30 -7.71 8.06
CA GLY A 271 -0.22 -8.16 8.94
C GLY A 271 1.11 -8.31 8.22
N GLN A 272 2.04 -9.07 8.82
CA GLN A 272 3.34 -9.37 8.24
C GLN A 272 3.57 -10.88 8.18
N TYR A 273 4.12 -11.39 7.08
CA TYR A 273 4.62 -12.75 6.94
C TYR A 273 6.12 -12.80 7.23
N SER A 274 6.45 -13.30 8.42
CA SER A 274 7.78 -13.26 9.02
C SER A 274 8.32 -14.68 9.27
N TYR A 275 9.64 -14.80 9.43
CA TYR A 275 10.23 -15.96 10.08
C TYR A 275 9.95 -15.94 11.60
N SER A 276 10.02 -17.10 12.25
CA SER A 276 10.02 -17.25 13.70
C SER A 276 11.17 -18.16 14.13
N ASP A 277 11.99 -17.69 15.06
CA ASP A 277 13.07 -18.47 15.70
C ASP A 277 12.81 -18.75 17.18
N ARG A 278 11.71 -18.20 17.74
CA ARG A 278 11.36 -18.30 19.16
C ARG A 278 9.86 -18.47 19.39
N GLY A 279 9.52 -18.80 20.64
CA GLY A 279 8.18 -18.61 21.20
C GLY A 279 7.19 -19.78 21.10
N GLY A 280 7.62 -20.98 20.69
CA GLY A 280 6.75 -22.16 20.64
C GLY A 280 5.51 -21.99 19.74
N ASP A 281 4.63 -22.98 19.69
CA ASP A 281 3.51 -22.96 18.73
C ASP A 281 2.36 -22.06 19.17
N THR A 282 2.27 -21.79 20.48
CA THR A 282 1.32 -20.83 21.01
C THR A 282 1.81 -19.40 20.87
N HIS A 283 3.10 -19.07 20.93
CA HIS A 283 3.56 -17.67 20.92
C HIS A 283 4.66 -17.42 19.88
N PRO A 284 4.45 -17.74 18.58
CA PRO A 284 5.47 -17.57 17.57
C PRO A 284 5.94 -16.11 17.50
N SER A 285 7.26 -15.93 17.53
CA SER A 285 7.92 -14.63 17.52
C SER A 285 9.25 -14.68 16.80
N LEU A 286 9.76 -13.49 16.45
CA LEU A 286 11.06 -13.29 15.83
C LEU A 286 11.96 -12.47 16.75
N SER A 287 13.15 -12.98 17.05
CA SER A 287 14.08 -12.32 17.98
C SER A 287 14.79 -11.11 17.38
N ASP A 288 15.13 -11.18 16.09
CA ASP A 288 15.83 -10.15 15.33
C ASP A 288 15.12 -9.94 13.99
N PRO A 289 14.47 -8.79 13.74
CA PRO A 289 13.82 -8.48 12.47
C PRO A 289 14.72 -8.63 11.24
N ASN A 290 16.04 -8.51 11.38
CA ASN A 290 16.99 -8.67 10.27
C ASN A 290 17.04 -10.10 9.73
N LEU A 291 16.61 -11.09 10.51
CA LEU A 291 16.47 -12.48 10.04
C LEU A 291 15.44 -12.61 8.92
N ASN A 292 14.57 -11.63 8.69
CA ASN A 292 13.71 -11.62 7.51
C ASN A 292 14.46 -11.27 6.22
N TRP A 293 15.64 -10.64 6.31
CA TRP A 293 16.37 -10.00 5.20
C TRP A 293 17.68 -10.70 4.82
N ARG A 294 18.17 -11.62 5.65
CA ARG A 294 19.36 -12.45 5.35
C ARG A 294 19.00 -13.93 5.32
N PRO A 295 19.55 -14.74 4.39
CA PRO A 295 19.34 -16.18 4.42
C PRO A 295 19.90 -16.78 5.72
N ILE A 296 19.26 -17.85 6.19
CA ILE A 296 19.72 -18.65 7.33
C ILE A 296 19.90 -20.12 6.91
N ALA A 297 20.50 -20.92 7.80
CA ALA A 297 20.73 -22.34 7.56
C ALA A 297 19.44 -23.05 7.10
N HIS A 298 19.60 -23.99 6.16
CA HIS A 298 18.51 -24.76 5.55
C HIS A 298 17.37 -23.93 4.94
N GLN A 299 17.59 -22.64 4.69
CA GLN A 299 16.60 -21.72 4.13
C GLN A 299 15.30 -21.69 4.95
N LEU A 300 15.38 -21.90 6.27
CA LEU A 300 14.19 -22.00 7.13
C LEU A 300 13.34 -20.74 7.13
N ASN A 301 13.91 -19.59 6.77
CA ASN A 301 13.21 -18.33 6.62
C ASN A 301 12.71 -18.03 5.18
N LYS A 302 12.91 -18.93 4.21
CA LYS A 302 12.45 -18.71 2.84
C LYS A 302 10.95 -18.93 2.71
N ARG A 303 10.19 -17.87 2.42
CA ARG A 303 8.72 -17.83 2.45
C ARG A 303 8.12 -17.29 1.16
N GLY A 304 6.92 -17.75 0.83
CA GLY A 304 6.31 -17.49 -0.48
C GLY A 304 4.95 -16.85 -0.48
N THR A 305 4.65 -16.09 -1.52
CA THR A 305 3.27 -15.86 -1.96
C THR A 305 3.11 -16.23 -3.44
N ASN A 306 2.00 -16.89 -3.77
CA ASN A 306 1.56 -17.09 -5.15
C ASN A 306 0.21 -16.39 -5.33
N ILE A 307 0.16 -15.43 -6.24
CA ILE A 307 -1.05 -14.69 -6.58
C ILE A 307 -1.54 -15.22 -7.92
N GLU A 308 -2.72 -15.81 -7.93
CA GLU A 308 -3.14 -16.79 -8.94
C GLU A 308 -4.39 -16.32 -9.68
N GLY A 309 -4.19 -15.39 -10.62
CA GLY A 309 -5.26 -14.69 -11.31
C GLY A 309 -6.12 -13.84 -10.37
N ALA A 310 -5.48 -13.26 -9.35
CA ALA A 310 -6.15 -12.68 -8.20
C ALA A 310 -5.89 -11.19 -7.99
N ASP A 311 -6.82 -10.49 -7.35
CA ASP A 311 -6.66 -9.11 -6.89
C ASP A 311 -6.31 -9.09 -5.39
N VAL A 312 -5.07 -8.70 -5.09
CA VAL A 312 -4.49 -8.74 -3.76
C VAL A 312 -4.00 -7.35 -3.37
N GLN A 313 -4.29 -6.97 -2.13
CA GLN A 313 -3.82 -5.74 -1.53
C GLN A 313 -2.98 -6.05 -0.29
N TRP A 314 -1.77 -5.50 -0.25
CA TRP A 314 -0.92 -5.52 0.93
C TRP A 314 -1.01 -4.18 1.65
N GLY A 315 -1.34 -4.23 2.94
CA GLY A 315 -1.76 -3.07 3.70
C GLY A 315 -3.19 -2.62 3.38
N ASP A 316 -3.71 -1.71 4.19
CA ASP A 316 -5.04 -1.10 4.06
C ASP A 316 -4.99 0.42 4.28
N GLY A 317 -3.82 1.01 4.10
CA GLY A 317 -3.56 2.44 4.30
C GLY A 317 -3.50 2.86 5.78
N THR A 318 -3.35 1.91 6.71
CA THR A 318 -3.22 2.18 8.15
C THR A 318 -1.92 1.66 8.78
N THR A 319 -1.00 1.17 7.95
CA THR A 319 0.26 0.55 8.37
C THR A 319 1.38 0.89 7.40
N HIS A 320 2.61 0.86 7.89
CA HIS A 320 3.86 0.97 7.11
C HIS A 320 4.77 -0.25 7.37
N ARG A 321 4.17 -1.38 7.76
CA ARG A 321 4.86 -2.67 7.84
C ARG A 321 4.57 -3.45 6.57
N ILE A 322 5.59 -3.68 5.76
CA ILE A 322 5.45 -4.49 4.54
C ILE A 322 5.01 -5.90 4.90
N PHE A 323 4.07 -6.44 4.12
CA PHE A 323 3.53 -7.80 4.33
C PHE A 323 4.64 -8.85 4.19
N MET A 324 5.47 -8.79 3.14
CA MET A 324 6.64 -9.66 2.98
C MET A 324 7.93 -8.84 3.08
N PRO A 325 8.50 -8.62 4.29
CA PRO A 325 9.87 -8.13 4.41
C PRO A 325 10.81 -9.17 3.78
N GLY A 326 11.95 -8.78 3.24
CA GLY A 326 12.97 -9.74 2.77
C GLY A 326 13.56 -9.45 1.40
N THR A 327 14.42 -10.37 0.96
CA THR A 327 15.20 -10.28 -0.27
C THR A 327 14.88 -11.44 -1.20
N LYS A 328 15.43 -11.46 -2.42
CA LYS A 328 15.31 -12.60 -3.36
C LYS A 328 15.72 -13.95 -2.74
N ASP A 329 16.57 -13.93 -1.71
CA ASP A 329 17.11 -15.12 -1.07
C ASP A 329 16.25 -15.60 0.10
N THR A 330 15.37 -14.74 0.64
CA THR A 330 14.51 -15.05 1.79
C THR A 330 13.01 -15.03 1.47
N VAL A 331 12.60 -14.50 0.33
CA VAL A 331 11.19 -14.54 -0.09
C VAL A 331 11.04 -14.78 -1.59
N TYR A 332 9.87 -15.23 -2.02
CA TYR A 332 9.43 -15.19 -3.40
C TYR A 332 8.00 -14.64 -3.52
N ILE A 333 7.73 -13.94 -4.63
CA ILE A 333 6.45 -13.30 -4.92
C ILE A 333 6.11 -13.60 -6.38
N ASN A 334 5.17 -14.51 -6.60
CA ASN A 334 4.78 -14.90 -7.94
C ASN A 334 3.41 -14.30 -8.32
N LEU A 335 3.33 -13.75 -9.53
CA LEU A 335 2.09 -13.36 -10.18
C LEU A 335 1.81 -14.33 -11.32
N HIS A 336 0.64 -14.95 -11.30
CA HIS A 336 0.19 -15.90 -12.32
C HIS A 336 -1.05 -15.39 -13.03
N GLU A 337 -1.17 -15.79 -14.29
CA GLU A 337 -2.42 -15.76 -15.01
C GLU A 337 -3.12 -17.09 -14.78
N ARG A 338 -4.38 -17.04 -14.35
CA ARG A 338 -5.18 -18.24 -14.11
C ARG A 338 -6.59 -18.02 -14.64
N SER A 339 -7.08 -18.99 -15.42
CA SER A 339 -8.40 -18.92 -16.06
C SER A 339 -8.60 -17.63 -16.88
N GLY A 340 -7.56 -17.21 -17.63
CA GLY A 340 -7.59 -16.01 -18.47
C GLY A 340 -7.58 -14.69 -17.71
N ARG A 341 -7.36 -14.71 -16.39
CA ARG A 341 -7.25 -13.51 -15.54
C ARG A 341 -5.83 -13.37 -15.04
N ARG A 342 -5.26 -12.20 -15.29
CA ARG A 342 -3.95 -11.79 -14.78
C ARG A 342 -4.08 -11.31 -13.35
N SER A 343 -3.00 -11.41 -12.59
CA SER A 343 -2.99 -10.97 -11.19
C SER A 343 -2.88 -9.45 -11.06
N ARG A 344 -3.32 -8.92 -9.92
CA ARG A 344 -3.11 -7.54 -9.51
C ARG A 344 -2.58 -7.52 -8.09
N LEU A 345 -1.48 -6.82 -7.87
CA LEU A 345 -0.91 -6.58 -6.54
C LEU A 345 -0.89 -5.08 -6.23
N THR A 346 -1.62 -4.68 -5.20
CA THR A 346 -1.72 -3.29 -4.73
C THR A 346 -0.95 -3.13 -3.41
N PHE A 347 -0.03 -2.15 -3.35
CA PHE A 347 0.65 -1.73 -2.12
C PHE A 347 -0.06 -0.51 -1.56
N ASP A 348 -0.64 -0.63 -0.36
CA ASP A 348 -1.45 0.40 0.28
C ASP A 348 -1.02 0.63 1.73
N TYR A 349 -0.06 1.55 1.91
CA TYR A 349 0.58 1.85 3.19
C TYR A 349 0.46 3.33 3.56
N ASP A 350 0.64 3.66 4.83
CA ASP A 350 0.58 5.04 5.37
C ASP A 350 1.96 5.68 5.58
N GLY A 351 3.02 5.02 5.14
CA GLY A 351 4.40 5.45 5.32
C GLY A 351 5.39 4.65 4.47
N PRO A 352 6.69 4.91 4.62
CA PRO A 352 7.72 4.29 3.80
C PRO A 352 7.84 2.77 4.04
N VAL A 353 7.91 2.01 2.95
CA VAL A 353 8.21 0.58 2.95
C VAL A 353 9.24 0.22 1.89
N THR A 354 9.93 -0.91 2.08
CA THR A 354 10.88 -1.44 1.11
C THR A 354 10.47 -2.83 0.68
N LEU A 355 10.34 -3.02 -0.63
CA LEU A 355 10.28 -4.31 -1.29
C LEU A 355 11.69 -4.72 -1.74
N GLY A 356 12.34 -5.60 -0.97
CA GLY A 356 13.71 -6.06 -1.28
C GLY A 356 13.79 -7.27 -2.20
N ALA A 357 12.65 -7.82 -2.62
CA ALA A 357 12.56 -8.98 -3.48
C ALA A 357 11.93 -8.65 -4.84
N PRO A 358 12.31 -9.37 -5.90
CA PRO A 358 11.68 -9.24 -7.19
C PRO A 358 10.27 -9.85 -7.18
N ILE A 359 9.32 -9.16 -7.79
CA ILE A 359 8.05 -9.76 -8.22
C ILE A 359 8.31 -10.47 -9.54
N GLY A 360 7.90 -11.73 -9.63
CA GLY A 360 8.16 -12.63 -10.76
C GLY A 360 6.99 -13.55 -11.08
N GLY A 361 7.27 -14.58 -11.86
CA GLY A 361 6.43 -15.76 -12.04
C GLY A 361 7.26 -17.03 -11.88
N GLY A 362 6.73 -18.19 -12.31
CA GLY A 362 7.37 -19.50 -12.16
C GLY A 362 6.65 -20.41 -11.16
N GLN A 363 6.87 -21.72 -11.24
CA GLN A 363 6.08 -22.68 -10.48
C GLN A 363 6.62 -22.85 -9.05
N TYR A 364 5.78 -22.64 -8.04
CA TYR A 364 6.15 -22.80 -6.63
C TYR A 364 7.41 -21.98 -6.25
N HIS A 365 8.51 -22.65 -5.94
CA HIS A 365 9.79 -22.07 -5.55
C HIS A 365 10.72 -21.75 -6.74
N ASP A 366 10.34 -22.11 -7.97
CA ASP A 366 11.05 -21.77 -9.22
C ASP A 366 10.76 -20.32 -9.64
N THR A 367 10.76 -19.42 -8.67
CA THR A 367 10.49 -18.00 -8.88
C THR A 367 11.48 -17.39 -9.87
N LEU A 368 11.01 -16.43 -10.65
CA LEU A 368 11.74 -15.77 -11.73
C LEU A 368 12.06 -16.66 -12.95
N ALA A 369 11.54 -17.88 -13.03
CA ALA A 369 11.65 -18.70 -14.24
C ALA A 369 10.90 -18.10 -15.44
N ALA A 370 9.89 -17.25 -15.17
CA ALA A 370 9.16 -16.48 -16.16
C ALA A 370 8.77 -15.10 -15.60
N PRO A 371 8.44 -14.12 -16.46
CA PRO A 371 7.86 -12.87 -16.00
C PRO A 371 6.55 -13.12 -15.25
N GLY A 372 6.34 -12.40 -14.14
CA GLY A 372 5.08 -12.41 -13.42
C GLY A 372 3.94 -11.84 -14.26
N ALA A 373 2.84 -12.57 -14.36
CA ALA A 373 1.67 -12.21 -15.15
C ALA A 373 0.67 -11.37 -14.34
N GLY A 374 0.97 -10.08 -14.16
CA GLY A 374 0.07 -9.18 -13.45
C GLY A 374 0.47 -7.71 -13.40
N ASP A 375 -0.47 -6.90 -12.96
CA ASP A 375 -0.31 -5.45 -12.77
C ASP A 375 0.07 -5.13 -11.32
N VAL A 376 0.86 -4.07 -11.13
CA VAL A 376 1.28 -3.57 -9.82
C VAL A 376 0.76 -2.14 -9.62
N VAL A 377 0.21 -1.87 -8.44
CA VAL A 377 -0.33 -0.55 -8.08
C VAL A 377 0.25 -0.07 -6.77
N ILE A 378 0.74 1.16 -6.74
CA ILE A 378 1.08 1.90 -5.52
C ILE A 378 -0.09 2.84 -5.23
N ALA A 379 -0.88 2.51 -4.21
CA ALA A 379 -2.14 3.18 -3.91
C ALA A 379 -1.93 4.63 -3.45
N GLY A 380 -2.88 5.51 -3.77
CA GLY A 380 -2.83 6.96 -3.52
C GLY A 380 -2.99 7.38 -2.06
N THR A 381 -2.81 6.45 -1.12
CA THR A 381 -2.85 6.72 0.32
C THR A 381 -1.76 7.72 0.71
N HIS A 382 -2.13 8.70 1.53
CA HIS A 382 -1.21 9.73 1.99
C HIS A 382 -0.04 9.10 2.75
N GLY A 383 1.18 9.43 2.34
CA GLY A 383 2.40 8.89 2.95
C GLY A 383 2.87 7.57 2.36
N ASN A 384 2.11 6.93 1.45
CA ASN A 384 2.51 5.70 0.78
C ASN A 384 3.78 5.92 -0.06
N ASP A 385 4.92 5.43 0.42
CA ASP A 385 6.24 5.58 -0.20
C ASP A 385 6.89 4.19 -0.33
N VAL A 386 6.76 3.59 -1.50
CA VAL A 386 7.23 2.22 -1.76
C VAL A 386 8.57 2.26 -2.48
N THR A 387 9.58 1.62 -1.89
CA THR A 387 10.89 1.44 -2.52
C THR A 387 11.04 0.04 -3.10
N PHE A 388 11.23 -0.06 -4.41
CA PHE A 388 11.69 -1.28 -5.08
C PHE A 388 13.21 -1.34 -5.02
N ALA A 389 13.71 -2.13 -4.06
CA ALA A 389 15.14 -2.38 -3.84
C ALA A 389 15.65 -3.64 -4.57
N ALA A 390 14.91 -4.09 -5.59
CA ALA A 390 15.27 -5.19 -6.46
C ALA A 390 14.77 -4.93 -7.88
N LYS A 391 15.41 -5.60 -8.86
CA LYS A 391 14.96 -5.60 -10.26
C LYS A 391 13.65 -6.35 -10.37
N GLN A 392 12.57 -5.66 -10.74
CA GLN A 392 11.27 -6.28 -10.90
C GLN A 392 11.15 -7.02 -12.24
N TYR A 393 10.45 -8.16 -12.23
CA TYR A 393 10.35 -9.07 -13.38
C TYR A 393 8.90 -9.53 -13.62
N TYR A 394 8.00 -8.57 -13.85
CA TYR A 394 6.62 -8.82 -14.27
C TYR A 394 6.32 -8.14 -15.61
N ASP A 395 5.38 -8.69 -16.36
CA ASP A 395 5.04 -8.23 -17.71
C ASP A 395 3.75 -7.40 -17.79
N GLY A 396 3.17 -6.99 -16.65
CA GLY A 396 2.08 -6.01 -16.58
C GLY A 396 2.53 -4.59 -16.26
N SER A 397 1.53 -3.73 -16.04
CA SER A 397 1.70 -2.31 -15.85
C SER A 397 2.09 -1.95 -14.42
N THR A 398 2.72 -0.79 -14.26
CA THR A 398 3.00 -0.20 -12.95
C THR A 398 2.22 1.10 -12.82
N THR A 399 1.31 1.18 -11.85
CA THR A 399 0.55 2.40 -11.58
C THR A 399 1.02 3.03 -10.28
N VAL A 400 1.36 4.31 -10.30
CA VAL A 400 1.65 5.13 -9.12
C VAL A 400 0.53 6.15 -9.02
N GLU A 401 -0.39 5.93 -8.09
CA GLU A 401 -1.56 6.79 -7.93
C GLU A 401 -1.18 8.15 -7.32
N LYS A 402 -2.08 9.13 -7.50
CA LYS A 402 -1.88 10.48 -6.98
C LYS A 402 -1.68 10.46 -5.46
N GLY A 403 -0.65 11.15 -4.99
CA GLY A 403 -0.27 11.19 -3.57
C GLY A 403 0.75 10.14 -3.15
N ALA A 404 0.96 9.10 -3.95
CA ALA A 404 1.92 8.04 -3.68
C ALA A 404 3.32 8.35 -4.25
N VAL A 405 4.33 7.67 -3.70
CA VAL A 405 5.71 7.68 -4.18
C VAL A 405 6.15 6.26 -4.50
N LEU A 406 6.71 6.05 -5.70
CA LEU A 406 7.47 4.86 -6.05
C LEU A 406 8.94 5.22 -6.22
N ARG A 407 9.83 4.50 -5.54
CA ARG A 407 11.29 4.67 -5.65
C ARG A 407 11.93 3.43 -6.27
N LEU A 408 12.82 3.65 -7.22
CA LEU A 408 13.68 2.60 -7.77
C LEU A 408 15.08 2.71 -7.15
N GLY A 409 15.47 1.67 -6.42
CA GLY A 409 16.72 1.58 -5.66
C GLY A 409 16.65 2.20 -4.27
N LEU A 410 17.58 1.84 -3.39
CA LEU A 410 17.66 2.37 -2.02
C LEU A 410 18.33 3.75 -1.94
N GLY A 411 19.09 4.16 -2.96
CA GLY A 411 19.65 5.52 -3.03
C GLY A 411 20.97 5.74 -2.28
N THR A 412 21.46 4.75 -1.56
CA THR A 412 22.76 4.80 -0.85
C THR A 412 23.84 4.05 -1.64
N SER A 413 25.07 4.56 -1.65
CA SER A 413 26.16 3.91 -2.41
C SER A 413 26.40 2.48 -1.91
N GLY A 414 26.54 1.53 -2.83
CA GLY A 414 26.72 0.11 -2.49
C GLY A 414 25.44 -0.62 -2.07
N SER A 415 24.29 0.07 -2.05
CA SER A 415 22.98 -0.55 -1.78
C SER A 415 22.31 -1.09 -3.05
N SER A 416 21.25 -1.86 -2.85
CA SER A 416 20.50 -2.48 -3.93
C SER A 416 19.81 -1.46 -4.85
N ASP A 417 19.99 -1.66 -6.15
CA ASP A 417 19.33 -0.90 -7.21
C ASP A 417 18.02 -1.59 -7.65
N GLY A 418 17.05 -0.79 -8.09
CA GLY A 418 15.73 -1.25 -8.56
C GLY A 418 15.55 -1.08 -10.06
N SER A 419 14.62 -1.81 -10.66
CA SER A 419 14.22 -1.58 -12.05
C SER A 419 12.77 -2.01 -12.28
N LEU A 420 12.18 -1.50 -13.37
CA LEU A 420 10.91 -1.96 -13.91
C LEU A 420 11.14 -2.55 -15.29
N MET A 421 10.40 -3.60 -15.62
CA MET A 421 10.36 -4.14 -16.97
C MET A 421 9.39 -3.27 -17.79
N THR A 422 9.89 -2.55 -18.81
CA THR A 422 9.08 -1.69 -19.69
C THR A 422 9.30 -2.03 -21.16
N GLY A 423 8.43 -1.54 -22.06
CA GLY A 423 8.67 -1.61 -23.52
C GLY A 423 7.44 -1.95 -24.36
N THR A 424 6.41 -2.55 -23.77
CA THR A 424 5.17 -2.94 -24.46
C THR A 424 3.96 -2.18 -23.88
N ALA A 425 2.80 -2.25 -24.54
CA ALA A 425 1.58 -1.61 -24.04
C ALA A 425 1.13 -2.17 -22.67
N GLY A 426 1.36 -3.47 -22.43
CA GLY A 426 1.16 -4.11 -21.13
C GLY A 426 2.16 -3.61 -20.08
N ARG A 427 3.42 -3.43 -20.46
CA ARG A 427 4.55 -3.01 -19.60
C ARG A 427 4.75 -1.49 -19.57
N ARG A 428 3.66 -0.76 -19.32
CA ARG A 428 3.65 0.71 -19.23
C ARG A 428 3.75 1.19 -17.79
N VAL A 429 4.16 2.45 -17.62
CA VAL A 429 4.14 3.13 -16.32
C VAL A 429 3.09 4.23 -16.35
N VAL A 430 2.08 4.14 -15.49
CA VAL A 430 1.08 5.20 -15.28
C VAL A 430 1.44 5.92 -13.99
N ASN A 431 1.96 7.14 -14.09
CA ASN A 431 2.46 7.90 -12.95
C ASN A 431 1.61 9.16 -12.74
N ASP A 432 0.71 9.11 -11.76
CA ASP A 432 -0.04 10.27 -11.24
C ASP A 432 0.47 10.75 -9.87
N GLY A 433 1.34 9.97 -9.23
CA GLY A 433 2.08 10.33 -8.02
C GLY A 433 3.49 10.88 -8.30
N THR A 434 4.49 10.30 -7.65
CA THR A 434 5.91 10.63 -7.90
C THR A 434 6.72 9.36 -8.14
N LEU A 435 7.41 9.32 -9.29
CA LEU A 435 8.41 8.30 -9.59
C LEU A 435 9.82 8.85 -9.31
N VAL A 436 10.54 8.22 -8.38
CA VAL A 436 11.92 8.59 -8.00
C VAL A 436 12.89 7.53 -8.48
N LEU A 437 13.85 7.95 -9.31
CA LEU A 437 14.94 7.12 -9.82
C LEU A 437 16.19 7.41 -8.99
N GLN A 438 16.51 6.53 -8.05
CA GLN A 438 17.60 6.76 -7.08
C GLN A 438 18.71 5.72 -7.14
N ASN A 439 18.73 4.86 -8.17
CA ASN A 439 19.81 3.91 -8.38
C ASN A 439 21.21 4.58 -8.36
N THR A 440 22.17 3.90 -7.76
CA THR A 440 23.52 4.43 -7.55
C THR A 440 24.54 3.85 -8.51
N SER A 441 24.39 2.59 -8.93
CA SER A 441 25.37 1.89 -9.78
C SER A 441 24.81 1.48 -11.14
N THR A 442 23.60 0.92 -11.17
CA THR A 442 22.97 0.34 -12.35
C THR A 442 21.94 1.31 -12.91
N GLY A 443 22.16 1.77 -14.14
CA GLY A 443 21.19 2.60 -14.84
C GLY A 443 19.88 1.86 -15.14
N VAL A 444 18.80 2.62 -15.31
CA VAL A 444 17.48 2.09 -15.74
C VAL A 444 17.09 2.69 -17.07
N SER A 445 16.42 1.91 -17.91
CA SER A 445 15.79 2.39 -19.14
C SER A 445 14.28 2.24 -19.02
N LEU A 446 13.55 3.34 -19.10
CA LEU A 446 12.10 3.39 -18.95
C LEU A 446 11.46 3.94 -20.22
N SER A 447 10.36 3.31 -20.63
CA SER A 447 9.57 3.70 -21.79
C SER A 447 8.09 3.70 -21.43
N ARG A 448 7.24 4.28 -22.31
CA ARG A 448 5.77 4.26 -22.16
C ARG A 448 5.31 4.78 -20.80
N ILE A 449 5.85 5.93 -20.38
CA ILE A 449 5.47 6.61 -19.13
C ILE A 449 4.40 7.65 -19.45
N SER A 450 3.25 7.56 -18.79
CA SER A 450 2.13 8.50 -18.89
C SER A 450 1.71 9.01 -17.51
N GLY A 451 0.72 9.92 -17.47
CA GLY A 451 0.13 10.43 -16.23
C GLY A 451 0.57 11.86 -15.89
N SER A 452 -0.02 12.40 -14.83
CA SER A 452 0.15 13.79 -14.37
C SER A 452 1.25 13.98 -13.33
N GLY A 453 1.82 12.88 -12.84
CA GLY A 453 2.77 12.80 -11.74
C GLY A 453 4.18 13.27 -12.08
N ALA A 454 4.97 13.49 -11.04
CA ALA A 454 6.34 13.97 -11.16
C ALA A 454 7.35 12.84 -11.41
N LEU A 455 8.44 13.16 -12.12
CA LEU A 455 9.62 12.32 -12.27
C LEU A 455 10.82 12.98 -11.58
N VAL A 456 11.53 12.24 -10.74
CA VAL A 456 12.73 12.73 -10.04
C VAL A 456 13.91 11.80 -10.29
N GLN A 457 14.93 12.30 -10.99
CA GLN A 457 16.25 11.67 -11.03
C GLN A 457 17.05 12.12 -9.80
N ALA A 458 17.29 11.19 -8.87
CA ALA A 458 17.97 11.43 -7.60
C ALA A 458 19.24 10.58 -7.41
N GLY A 459 19.43 9.56 -8.25
CA GLY A 459 20.55 8.63 -8.19
C GLY A 459 21.80 9.11 -8.93
N ALA A 460 22.94 8.46 -8.65
CA ALA A 460 24.18 8.71 -9.38
C ALA A 460 24.20 8.03 -10.76
N ALA A 461 23.53 6.87 -10.88
CA ALA A 461 23.45 6.12 -12.13
C ALA A 461 22.64 6.88 -13.18
N THR A 462 22.97 6.66 -14.45
CA THR A 462 22.23 7.26 -15.57
C THR A 462 20.89 6.55 -15.74
N SER A 463 19.80 7.31 -15.70
CA SER A 463 18.48 6.82 -16.09
C SER A 463 18.15 7.29 -17.50
N THR A 464 17.63 6.41 -18.34
CA THR A 464 17.25 6.69 -19.72
C THR A 464 15.73 6.66 -19.86
N LEU A 465 15.15 7.72 -20.42
CA LEU A 465 13.80 7.71 -20.98
C LEU A 465 13.92 7.39 -22.47
N THR A 466 13.15 6.40 -22.95
CA THR A 466 13.22 5.95 -24.34
C THR A 466 11.85 5.76 -24.98
N GLY A 467 11.76 6.05 -26.28
CA GLY A 467 10.53 5.94 -27.06
C GLY A 467 9.67 7.20 -27.03
N SER A 468 8.95 7.47 -28.12
CA SER A 468 8.01 8.60 -28.26
C SER A 468 6.78 8.50 -27.34
N ALA A 469 6.52 7.33 -26.77
CA ALA A 469 5.43 7.07 -25.84
C ALA A 469 5.72 7.53 -24.39
N VAL A 470 6.80 8.28 -24.15
CA VAL A 470 7.00 9.04 -22.92
C VAL A 470 6.17 10.33 -23.01
N THR A 471 5.04 10.36 -22.32
CA THR A 471 3.98 11.38 -22.47
C THR A 471 3.51 12.01 -21.17
N TYR A 472 4.09 11.68 -20.02
CA TYR A 472 3.72 12.28 -18.73
C TYR A 472 3.88 13.81 -18.74
N THR A 473 3.05 14.51 -17.96
CA THR A 473 2.95 15.98 -17.97
C THR A 473 3.48 16.65 -16.72
N GLY A 474 3.73 15.90 -15.65
CA GLY A 474 4.24 16.45 -14.40
C GLY A 474 5.66 16.99 -14.50
N THR A 475 6.14 17.53 -13.39
CA THR A 475 7.48 18.12 -13.32
C THR A 475 8.56 17.05 -13.46
N THR A 476 9.56 17.33 -14.29
CA THR A 476 10.82 16.57 -14.32
C THR A 476 11.86 17.28 -13.47
N THR A 477 12.41 16.60 -12.46
CA THR A 477 13.47 17.14 -11.60
C THR A 477 14.70 16.27 -11.68
N VAL A 478 15.85 16.85 -12.01
CA VAL A 478 17.16 16.20 -11.90
C VAL A 478 17.89 16.81 -10.70
N ARG A 479 18.16 15.97 -9.70
CA ARG A 479 18.88 16.35 -8.47
C ARG A 479 20.33 15.91 -8.52
N LYS A 480 20.60 14.74 -9.08
CA LYS A 480 21.93 14.10 -9.12
C LYS A 480 22.02 13.20 -10.36
N GLY A 481 23.23 12.94 -10.83
CA GLY A 481 23.46 12.03 -11.95
C GLY A 481 22.88 12.54 -13.27
N THR A 482 22.60 11.62 -14.18
CA THR A 482 22.15 11.93 -15.55
C THR A 482 20.76 11.36 -15.81
N LEU A 483 19.86 12.19 -16.31
CA LEU A 483 18.66 11.76 -17.02
C LEU A 483 18.93 11.87 -18.52
N ALA A 484 18.88 10.76 -19.26
CA ALA A 484 19.13 10.71 -20.69
C ALA A 484 17.84 10.52 -21.49
N LEU A 485 17.71 11.20 -22.63
CA LEU A 485 16.59 11.05 -23.58
C LEU A 485 17.08 10.30 -24.82
N ARG A 486 16.42 9.21 -25.19
CA ARG A 486 16.80 8.35 -26.34
C ARG A 486 15.57 7.89 -27.13
N GLY A 487 15.78 7.40 -28.35
CA GLY A 487 14.73 6.74 -29.13
C GLY A 487 13.46 7.57 -29.34
N GLY A 488 13.57 8.91 -29.46
CA GLY A 488 12.42 9.81 -29.62
C GLY A 488 11.73 10.26 -28.34
N ALA A 489 12.25 9.91 -27.15
CA ALA A 489 11.75 10.46 -25.90
C ALA A 489 11.98 11.98 -25.82
N THR A 490 11.00 12.71 -25.28
CA THR A 490 11.04 14.16 -25.14
C THR A 490 10.39 14.60 -23.83
N LEU A 491 10.76 15.79 -23.35
CA LEU A 491 10.17 16.44 -22.18
C LEU A 491 9.26 17.62 -22.56
N ALA A 492 8.89 17.76 -23.84
CA ALA A 492 8.06 18.87 -24.32
C ALA A 492 6.69 18.99 -23.63
N ARG A 493 6.19 17.90 -23.00
CA ARG A 493 4.94 17.88 -22.23
C ARG A 493 5.13 18.13 -20.73
N SER A 494 6.36 18.11 -20.23
CA SER A 494 6.63 18.38 -18.81
C SER A 494 6.29 19.83 -18.48
N ARG A 495 5.45 20.05 -17.46
CA ARG A 495 5.11 21.39 -16.98
C ARG A 495 6.29 22.20 -16.43
N ALA A 496 7.40 21.53 -16.10
CA ALA A 496 8.67 22.16 -15.75
C ALA A 496 9.79 21.13 -15.79
N ILE A 497 11.00 21.59 -16.13
CA ILE A 497 12.26 20.86 -16.06
C ILE A 497 13.17 21.59 -15.07
N ARG A 498 13.60 20.91 -14.00
CA ARG A 498 14.38 21.52 -12.91
C ARG A 498 15.72 20.79 -12.70
N LEU A 499 16.83 21.48 -12.93
CA LEU A 499 18.20 20.97 -12.70
C LEU A 499 18.74 21.54 -11.38
N THR A 500 18.43 20.86 -10.28
CA THR A 500 18.50 21.46 -8.93
C THR A 500 19.89 21.44 -8.28
N SER A 501 20.88 20.78 -8.89
CA SER A 501 22.27 20.78 -8.42
C SER A 501 23.25 21.00 -9.58
N ALA A 502 24.49 21.41 -9.26
CA ALA A 502 25.54 21.54 -10.28
C ALA A 502 25.93 20.19 -10.90
N SER A 503 25.69 19.09 -10.18
CA SER A 503 25.93 17.72 -10.67
C SER A 503 24.78 17.14 -11.49
N ALA A 504 23.63 17.84 -11.53
CA ALA A 504 22.45 17.40 -12.27
C ALA A 504 22.70 17.54 -13.77
N ARG A 505 22.56 16.44 -14.51
CA ARG A 505 22.75 16.40 -15.96
C ARG A 505 21.48 15.92 -16.67
N LEU A 506 21.06 16.64 -17.68
CA LEU A 506 20.05 16.22 -18.64
C LEU A 506 20.73 16.01 -19.99
N ASP A 507 20.89 14.76 -20.40
CA ASP A 507 21.45 14.41 -21.71
C ASP A 507 20.31 14.30 -22.73
N ALA A 508 20.16 15.32 -23.57
CA ALA A 508 19.09 15.41 -24.55
C ALA A 508 19.38 14.61 -25.85
N GLY A 509 20.56 14.00 -25.96
CA GLY A 509 21.00 13.30 -27.16
C GLY A 509 21.13 14.22 -28.38
N THR A 510 21.22 13.62 -29.57
CA THR A 510 21.36 14.33 -30.85
C THR A 510 20.09 15.08 -31.27
N ALA A 511 18.92 14.65 -30.80
CA ALA A 511 17.65 15.33 -31.06
C ALA A 511 17.55 16.69 -30.36
N GLY A 512 18.34 16.91 -29.31
CA GLY A 512 18.29 18.12 -28.49
C GLY A 512 17.05 18.19 -27.59
N LEU A 513 17.04 19.21 -26.73
CA LEU A 513 15.95 19.51 -25.81
C LEU A 513 15.09 20.64 -26.38
N ARG A 514 13.79 20.39 -26.53
CA ARG A 514 12.81 21.43 -26.77
C ARG A 514 12.13 21.82 -25.45
N VAL A 515 12.35 23.06 -25.00
CA VAL A 515 11.72 23.61 -23.81
C VAL A 515 10.43 24.32 -24.23
N VAL A 516 9.29 23.81 -23.80
CA VAL A 516 7.96 24.39 -24.11
C VAL A 516 7.40 25.18 -22.93
N THR A 517 7.64 24.75 -21.70
CA THR A 517 7.15 25.45 -20.50
C THR A 517 8.29 26.17 -19.77
N ALA A 518 9.12 25.44 -19.03
CA ALA A 518 10.20 26.05 -18.26
C ALA A 518 11.39 25.10 -18.06
N LEU A 519 12.60 25.62 -18.19
CA LEU A 519 13.86 25.01 -17.78
C LEU A 519 14.56 25.91 -16.78
N THR A 520 14.75 25.42 -15.55
CA THR A 520 15.37 26.20 -14.48
C THR A 520 16.43 25.42 -13.71
N GLY A 521 17.30 26.15 -13.02
CA GLY A 521 18.25 25.59 -12.06
C GLY A 521 19.71 25.93 -12.36
N LYS A 522 20.61 25.05 -11.94
CA LYS A 522 22.06 25.26 -11.94
C LYS A 522 22.87 24.08 -12.49
N GLY A 523 22.19 23.13 -13.14
CA GLY A 523 22.83 21.96 -13.74
C GLY A 523 23.09 22.12 -15.23
N THR A 524 23.46 21.02 -15.87
CA THR A 524 23.87 21.01 -17.28
C THR A 524 22.87 20.27 -18.17
N VAL A 525 22.50 20.88 -19.29
CA VAL A 525 21.92 20.18 -20.43
C VAL A 525 23.04 19.82 -21.40
N LYS A 526 23.22 18.54 -21.70
CA LYS A 526 24.13 18.05 -22.74
C LYS A 526 23.33 17.85 -24.03
N GLY A 527 23.74 18.55 -25.09
CA GLY A 527 23.01 18.61 -26.36
C GLY A 527 22.36 19.97 -26.60
N SER A 528 21.91 20.18 -27.83
CA SER A 528 21.32 21.46 -28.25
C SER A 528 20.00 21.75 -27.51
N VAL A 529 19.73 23.02 -27.22
CA VAL A 529 18.50 23.49 -26.58
C VAL A 529 17.77 24.44 -27.52
N THR A 530 16.48 24.18 -27.74
CA THR A 530 15.55 25.12 -28.37
C THR A 530 14.56 25.61 -27.31
N ASN A 531 14.56 26.91 -27.06
CA ASN A 531 13.67 27.55 -26.10
C ASN A 531 12.44 28.16 -26.81
N ASP A 532 11.28 27.53 -26.59
CA ASP A 532 9.95 28.05 -26.97
C ASP A 532 9.14 28.53 -25.74
N GLY A 533 9.70 28.38 -24.53
CA GLY A 533 9.08 28.76 -23.26
C GLY A 533 10.04 29.63 -22.45
N VAL A 534 10.27 29.27 -21.19
CA VAL A 534 11.14 30.02 -20.29
C VAL A 534 12.41 29.25 -19.96
N VAL A 535 13.57 29.89 -20.12
CA VAL A 535 14.86 29.40 -19.60
C VAL A 535 15.38 30.41 -18.59
N THR A 536 15.87 29.96 -17.43
CA THR A 536 16.51 30.87 -16.46
C THR A 536 18.03 30.83 -16.57
N GLY A 537 18.68 31.96 -16.27
CA GLY A 537 20.11 32.00 -15.96
C GLY A 537 20.50 31.01 -14.87
N GLY A 538 21.76 30.56 -14.91
CA GLY A 538 22.35 29.56 -14.02
C GLY A 538 22.47 28.16 -14.64
N VAL A 539 21.67 27.86 -15.68
CA VAL A 539 21.79 26.61 -16.44
C VAL A 539 23.01 26.66 -17.36
N THR A 540 23.67 25.51 -17.55
CA THR A 540 24.72 25.33 -18.56
C THR A 540 24.20 24.48 -19.72
N VAL A 541 24.44 24.90 -20.95
CA VAL A 541 24.12 24.17 -22.18
C VAL A 541 25.42 23.78 -22.89
N SER A 542 25.78 22.51 -22.80
CA SER A 542 26.89 21.90 -23.53
C SER A 542 26.40 21.52 -24.94
N GLY A 543 26.08 22.52 -25.74
CA GLY A 543 25.50 22.40 -27.08
C GLY A 543 25.05 23.76 -27.62
N ALA A 544 24.40 23.78 -28.78
CA ALA A 544 23.84 25.03 -29.32
C ALA A 544 22.62 25.48 -28.50
N TYR A 545 22.42 26.80 -28.37
CA TYR A 545 21.23 27.40 -27.78
C TYR A 545 20.51 28.26 -28.80
N THR A 546 19.23 27.95 -29.04
CA THR A 546 18.36 28.75 -29.89
C THR A 546 17.14 29.19 -29.09
N GLN A 547 16.99 30.50 -28.87
CA GLN A 547 15.75 31.09 -28.41
C GLN A 547 14.88 31.49 -29.61
N ARG A 548 13.63 31.02 -29.61
CA ARG A 548 12.65 31.40 -30.65
C ARG A 548 11.90 32.67 -30.25
N ALA A 549 11.11 33.23 -31.17
CA ALA A 549 10.38 34.48 -30.95
C ALA A 549 9.44 34.45 -29.73
N GLN A 550 8.78 33.33 -29.48
CA GLN A 550 7.96 33.14 -28.27
C GLN A 550 8.76 32.82 -27.00
N GLY A 551 10.06 32.54 -27.12
CA GLY A 551 10.89 32.14 -25.99
C GLY A 551 11.32 33.34 -25.15
N GLU A 552 11.59 33.06 -23.89
CA GLU A 552 12.02 34.04 -22.90
C GLU A 552 13.25 33.53 -22.13
N LEU A 553 14.27 34.38 -22.00
CA LEU A 553 15.38 34.18 -21.09
C LEU A 553 15.15 35.03 -19.83
N VAL A 554 15.14 34.41 -18.66
CA VAL A 554 15.03 35.11 -17.38
C VAL A 554 16.41 35.24 -16.75
N LEU A 555 16.89 36.47 -16.64
CA LEU A 555 18.14 36.80 -15.96
C LEU A 555 18.05 36.45 -14.46
N ARG A 556 19.11 35.86 -13.94
CA ARG A 556 19.30 35.49 -12.52
C ARG A 556 20.71 35.87 -12.09
N ASP A 557 21.07 35.55 -10.83
CA ASP A 557 22.40 35.84 -10.27
C ASP A 557 23.56 35.20 -11.06
N ARG A 558 23.28 34.14 -11.83
CA ARG A 558 24.24 33.50 -12.72
C ARG A 558 23.76 33.59 -14.17
N PRO A 559 24.66 33.81 -15.14
CA PRO A 559 24.31 33.82 -16.55
C PRO A 559 23.82 32.46 -17.02
N LEU A 560 23.10 32.44 -18.14
CA LEU A 560 23.01 31.23 -18.95
C LEU A 560 24.39 30.98 -19.58
N LYS A 561 24.96 29.79 -19.41
CA LYS A 561 26.21 29.41 -20.08
C LYS A 561 25.92 28.53 -21.28
N VAL A 562 26.53 28.82 -22.44
CA VAL A 562 26.35 28.07 -23.68
C VAL A 562 27.69 27.82 -24.35
N ASP A 563 28.06 26.56 -24.53
CA ASP A 563 29.35 26.18 -25.14
C ASP A 563 29.28 26.04 -26.67
N GLY A 564 28.07 25.95 -27.25
CA GLY A 564 27.83 25.90 -28.70
C GLY A 564 27.22 27.18 -29.25
N ALA A 565 26.89 27.18 -30.54
CA ALA A 565 26.35 28.37 -31.23
C ALA A 565 25.09 28.94 -30.55
N VAL A 566 25.01 30.28 -30.48
CA VAL A 566 23.89 31.02 -29.88
C VAL A 566 23.09 31.76 -30.95
N ARG A 567 21.77 31.53 -30.95
CA ARG A 567 20.80 32.30 -31.74
C ARG A 567 19.70 32.84 -30.83
N LEU A 568 19.51 34.16 -30.85
CA LEU A 568 18.57 34.88 -29.99
C LEU A 568 17.41 35.48 -30.79
N ALA A 569 16.23 35.43 -30.16
CA ALA A 569 14.99 36.09 -30.54
C ALA A 569 14.14 36.22 -29.26
N GLY A 570 12.93 36.77 -29.36
CA GLY A 570 11.99 36.82 -28.23
C GLY A 570 12.50 37.59 -27.03
N ASN A 571 11.97 37.29 -25.85
CA ASN A 571 12.08 38.18 -24.69
C ASN A 571 13.32 37.92 -23.81
N LEU A 572 13.78 38.99 -23.18
CA LEU A 572 14.71 38.96 -22.04
C LEU A 572 13.98 39.57 -20.84
N ASP A 573 13.70 38.74 -19.84
CA ASP A 573 13.18 39.19 -18.56
C ASP A 573 14.30 39.40 -17.55
N PHE A 574 14.35 40.59 -16.99
CA PHE A 574 15.35 41.03 -16.01
C PHE A 574 14.71 41.41 -14.67
N SER A 575 13.41 41.18 -14.49
CA SER A 575 12.68 41.46 -13.25
C SER A 575 13.20 40.66 -12.04
N ALA A 576 13.80 39.49 -12.31
CA ALA A 576 14.39 38.62 -11.30
C ALA A 576 15.89 38.84 -11.07
N ALA A 577 16.51 39.83 -11.72
CA ALA A 577 17.89 40.21 -11.46
C ALA A 577 17.98 40.99 -10.14
N GLY A 578 18.93 40.62 -9.27
CA GLY A 578 19.09 41.26 -7.96
C GLY A 578 19.20 42.79 -8.05
N SER A 579 18.70 43.50 -7.04
CA SER A 579 18.61 44.97 -7.00
C SER A 579 19.93 45.71 -6.80
N LYS A 580 21.08 45.02 -6.82
CA LYS A 580 22.40 45.63 -6.63
C LYS A 580 22.96 46.10 -7.98
N PRO A 581 23.27 47.39 -8.16
CA PRO A 581 23.79 47.90 -9.41
C PRO A 581 25.23 47.40 -9.62
N ALA A 582 25.40 46.42 -10.50
CA ALA A 582 26.71 45.98 -10.95
C ALA A 582 27.14 46.80 -12.16
N ARG A 583 28.41 47.25 -12.20
CA ARG A 583 28.93 47.98 -13.38
C ARG A 583 28.76 47.19 -14.69
N ARG A 584 28.80 45.86 -14.59
CA ARG A 584 28.62 44.93 -15.70
C ARG A 584 27.86 43.68 -15.22
N ILE A 585 26.89 43.23 -16.01
CA ILE A 585 26.14 41.99 -15.78
C ILE A 585 26.27 41.12 -17.02
N THR A 586 26.74 39.88 -16.86
CA THR A 586 26.70 38.89 -17.94
C THR A 586 25.33 38.22 -17.94
N VAL A 587 24.60 38.35 -19.04
CA VAL A 587 23.29 37.71 -19.24
C VAL A 587 23.47 36.29 -19.77
N LEU A 588 24.36 36.17 -20.75
CA LEU A 588 24.71 34.93 -21.42
C LEU A 588 26.23 34.88 -21.61
N GLU A 589 26.84 33.81 -21.10
CA GLU A 589 28.25 33.47 -21.33
C GLU A 589 28.32 32.50 -22.53
N HIS A 590 28.94 32.91 -23.64
CA HIS A 590 29.01 32.16 -24.89
C HIS A 590 30.41 31.60 -25.12
N GLY A 591 30.69 30.39 -24.63
CA GLY A 591 32.00 29.75 -24.80
C GLY A 591 32.28 29.15 -26.19
N GLY A 592 31.42 29.38 -27.19
CA GLY A 592 31.58 28.79 -28.53
C GLY A 592 32.33 29.71 -29.49
N GLY A 593 33.08 29.16 -30.45
CA GLY A 593 33.91 29.99 -31.37
C GLY A 593 33.14 30.85 -32.39
N SER A 594 31.80 30.74 -32.44
CA SER A 594 30.95 31.55 -33.32
C SER A 594 30.50 32.84 -32.64
N LYS A 595 30.10 33.84 -33.44
CA LYS A 595 29.41 35.02 -32.92
C LYS A 595 27.99 34.68 -32.48
N THR A 596 27.51 35.34 -31.42
CA THR A 596 26.08 35.37 -31.09
C THR A 596 25.31 35.99 -32.26
N THR A 597 24.25 35.31 -32.70
CA THR A 597 23.39 35.76 -33.81
C THR A 597 21.99 36.12 -33.34
N GLY A 598 21.36 37.09 -34.01
CA GLY A 598 20.07 37.63 -33.58
C GLY A 598 20.17 38.51 -32.33
N THR A 599 19.03 39.02 -31.88
CA THR A 599 18.92 39.89 -30.69
C THR A 599 17.63 39.56 -29.95
N PHE A 600 17.56 39.88 -28.66
CA PHE A 600 16.28 39.92 -27.98
C PHE A 600 15.36 40.98 -28.61
N GLU A 601 14.06 40.76 -28.51
CA GLU A 601 13.03 41.64 -29.03
C GLU A 601 13.15 43.04 -28.44
N GLY A 602 13.13 44.07 -29.31
CA GLY A 602 13.29 45.47 -28.91
C GLY A 602 14.71 45.87 -28.45
N LEU A 603 15.65 44.94 -28.33
CA LEU A 603 16.97 45.18 -27.75
C LEU A 603 18.09 44.97 -28.78
N LYS A 604 18.21 45.87 -29.77
CA LYS A 604 19.35 45.87 -30.71
C LYS A 604 20.69 46.14 -29.99
N GLU A 605 21.81 45.90 -30.67
CA GLU A 605 23.14 46.26 -30.14
C GLU A 605 23.17 47.71 -29.65
N GLY A 606 23.63 47.92 -28.41
CA GLY A 606 23.70 49.24 -27.78
C GLY A 606 22.38 49.80 -27.23
N ALA A 607 21.27 49.06 -27.35
CA ALA A 607 19.97 49.46 -26.80
C ALA A 607 20.07 49.74 -25.29
N ARG A 608 19.37 50.78 -24.84
CA ARG A 608 19.29 51.16 -23.44
C ARG A 608 18.13 50.42 -22.77
N LEU A 609 18.38 49.84 -21.60
CA LEU A 609 17.34 49.31 -20.71
C LEU A 609 17.61 49.75 -19.28
N LYS A 610 16.56 49.78 -18.45
CA LYS A 610 16.65 50.20 -17.06
C LYS A 610 16.41 49.00 -16.15
N LEU A 611 17.34 48.73 -15.24
CA LEU A 611 17.21 47.71 -14.20
C LEU A 611 17.30 48.41 -12.83
N ALA A 612 16.22 48.33 -12.05
CA ALA A 612 16.00 49.21 -10.90
C ALA A 612 16.22 50.69 -11.32
N ASP A 613 17.12 51.44 -10.66
CA ASP A 613 17.42 52.84 -11.03
C ASP A 613 18.62 53.01 -11.97
N THR A 614 19.28 51.92 -12.38
CA THR A 614 20.46 51.99 -13.23
C THR A 614 20.11 51.77 -14.69
N ALA A 615 20.54 52.69 -15.54
CA ALA A 615 20.48 52.52 -16.99
C ALA A 615 21.67 51.67 -17.47
N TYR A 616 21.38 50.68 -18.31
CA TYR A 616 22.35 49.77 -18.91
C TYR A 616 22.29 49.85 -20.44
N ARG A 617 23.41 49.57 -21.09
CA ARG A 617 23.46 49.24 -22.51
C ARG A 617 23.75 47.76 -22.70
N ILE A 618 22.99 47.12 -23.57
CA ILE A 618 23.24 45.73 -23.99
C ILE A 618 24.28 45.67 -25.10
N SER A 619 25.18 44.69 -25.03
CA SER A 619 26.07 44.30 -26.13
C SER A 619 26.05 42.80 -26.31
N TYR A 620 25.99 42.34 -27.56
CA TYR A 620 26.05 40.93 -27.98
C TYR A 620 27.47 40.51 -28.38
N LYS A 621 28.45 41.37 -28.11
CA LYS A 621 29.87 41.18 -28.42
C LYS A 621 30.74 41.38 -27.17
N GLY A 622 30.16 41.13 -26.00
CA GLY A 622 30.84 41.28 -24.72
C GLY A 622 31.88 40.19 -24.47
N GLY A 623 32.59 40.32 -23.35
CA GLY A 623 33.52 39.28 -22.88
C GLY A 623 34.67 39.03 -23.85
N ASP A 624 34.78 37.80 -24.32
CA ASP A 624 35.72 37.31 -25.35
C ASP A 624 35.25 37.59 -26.80
N GLY A 625 34.15 38.34 -26.97
CA GLY A 625 33.72 38.90 -28.25
C GLY A 625 32.35 38.40 -28.74
N ASN A 626 31.68 37.55 -27.97
CA ASN A 626 30.38 36.97 -28.31
C ASN A 626 29.42 36.83 -27.11
N ASP A 627 29.83 37.19 -25.89
CA ASP A 627 28.94 37.21 -24.72
C ASP A 627 27.84 38.26 -24.87
N VAL A 628 26.72 38.03 -24.17
CA VAL A 628 25.69 39.06 -23.99
C VAL A 628 25.86 39.72 -22.63
N ILE A 629 26.24 40.99 -22.64
CA ILE A 629 26.52 41.78 -21.42
C ILE A 629 25.66 43.03 -21.34
N LEU A 630 25.35 43.43 -20.12
CA LEU A 630 24.79 44.73 -19.78
C LEU A 630 25.89 45.56 -19.11
N THR A 631 26.16 46.75 -19.63
CA THR A 631 27.13 47.70 -19.02
C THR A 631 26.40 48.94 -18.53
N ALA A 632 26.59 49.30 -17.26
CA ALA A 632 25.97 50.48 -16.68
C ALA A 632 26.44 51.74 -17.44
N THR A 633 25.50 52.55 -17.90
CA THR A 633 25.85 53.87 -18.41
C THR A 633 26.08 54.77 -17.21
N THR A 634 27.34 55.06 -16.90
CA THR A 634 27.66 56.16 -15.98
C THR A 634 26.99 57.42 -16.51
N ALA A 635 26.21 58.11 -15.67
CA ALA A 635 25.96 59.51 -15.92
C ALA A 635 27.35 60.19 -15.92
N SER A 636 27.79 60.71 -17.06
CA SER A 636 28.87 61.70 -17.02
C SER A 636 28.39 62.82 -16.09
N PRO A 637 29.19 63.31 -15.14
CA PRO A 637 28.97 64.64 -14.62
C PRO A 637 29.13 65.58 -15.82
N SER A 638 28.05 66.18 -16.31
CA SER A 638 28.20 67.30 -17.23
C SER A 638 28.92 68.42 -16.47
N PRO A 639 29.94 69.05 -17.06
CA PRO A 639 30.47 70.29 -16.54
C PRO A 639 29.47 71.42 -16.77
N ASP A 640 29.43 72.30 -15.77
CA ASP A 640 28.95 73.68 -15.77
C ASP A 640 27.45 73.97 -15.91
N ASP A 641 26.90 74.40 -14.77
CA ASP A 641 25.91 75.46 -14.69
C ASP A 641 26.34 76.67 -15.52
N ARG A 642 25.58 76.97 -16.57
CA ARG A 642 25.37 78.35 -16.99
C ARG A 642 23.97 78.48 -17.60
N PRO A 643 23.12 79.38 -17.07
CA PRO A 643 21.83 79.63 -17.68
C PRO A 643 22.05 80.50 -18.92
N ASP A 644 21.50 80.12 -20.07
CA ASP A 644 20.35 80.84 -20.62
C ASP A 644 19.94 80.43 -22.05
N THR A 645 18.63 80.57 -22.24
CA THR A 645 17.87 80.82 -23.48
C THR A 645 17.51 79.68 -24.45
N ALA A 646 16.19 79.66 -24.70
CA ALA A 646 15.43 78.77 -25.54
C ALA A 646 15.84 78.76 -27.02
N ARG A 647 15.73 77.58 -27.65
CA ARG A 647 15.08 77.43 -28.96
C ARG A 647 14.66 75.99 -29.22
N SER A 648 13.43 75.89 -29.73
CA SER A 648 12.66 74.70 -30.11
C SER A 648 13.31 73.86 -31.21
N GLY A 649 13.25 72.54 -31.06
CA GLY A 649 13.53 71.57 -32.13
C GLY A 649 13.16 70.16 -31.69
N ALA A 650 12.01 69.66 -32.15
CA ALA A 650 11.46 68.37 -31.78
C ALA A 650 12.23 67.18 -32.39
N ALA A 651 12.52 66.17 -31.57
CA ALA A 651 12.74 64.79 -32.02
C ALA A 651 12.18 63.84 -30.94
N ALA A 652 11.19 63.05 -31.34
CA ALA A 652 10.35 62.25 -30.45
C ALA A 652 11.13 61.12 -29.73
N ALA A 653 11.17 61.20 -28.41
CA ALA A 653 11.51 60.10 -27.53
C ALA A 653 10.23 59.33 -27.16
N ALA A 654 10.17 58.04 -27.46
CA ALA A 654 9.08 57.18 -27.03
C ALA A 654 9.20 56.91 -25.52
N GLY A 655 8.25 57.45 -24.74
CA GLY A 655 8.07 57.16 -23.32
C GLY A 655 7.42 55.80 -23.05
N PRO A 656 7.52 55.30 -21.80
CA PRO A 656 7.10 53.96 -21.42
C PRO A 656 5.58 53.86 -21.33
N ARG A 657 5.00 52.79 -21.89
CA ARG A 657 3.60 52.41 -21.65
C ARG A 657 3.54 51.39 -20.53
N THR A 658 3.01 51.82 -19.39
CA THR A 658 2.48 50.97 -18.32
C THR A 658 1.00 50.67 -18.57
N ALA A 659 0.66 49.39 -18.48
CA ALA A 659 -0.66 48.76 -18.18
C ALA A 659 -1.79 48.73 -19.24
N ASN A 660 -2.06 47.47 -19.68
CA ASN A 660 -3.35 46.80 -19.99
C ASN A 660 -4.15 47.26 -21.24
N THR A 661 -4.72 46.38 -22.08
CA THR A 661 -5.47 45.13 -21.81
C THR A 661 -5.53 44.16 -23.02
N ALA A 662 -5.67 42.87 -22.71
CA ALA A 662 -6.35 41.80 -23.48
C ALA A 662 -5.69 41.22 -24.75
N GLY A 663 -4.83 40.22 -24.53
CA GLY A 663 -4.41 39.20 -25.50
C GLY A 663 -3.68 38.07 -24.77
N SER A 664 -4.44 37.20 -24.11
CA SER A 664 -4.07 35.97 -23.37
C SER A 664 -2.60 35.50 -23.46
N GLY A 665 -1.78 35.94 -22.51
CA GLY A 665 -0.48 35.36 -22.15
C GLY A 665 -0.42 35.26 -20.62
N LEU A 666 -0.27 34.05 -20.09
CA LEU A 666 -0.34 33.76 -18.65
C LEU A 666 0.84 34.41 -17.90
N GLY A 667 0.59 35.62 -17.41
CA GLY A 667 1.44 36.36 -16.49
C GLY A 667 1.60 35.66 -15.13
N TRP A 668 2.77 35.86 -14.55
CA TRP A 668 3.30 35.14 -13.39
C TRP A 668 2.65 35.53 -12.05
N TRP A 669 1.85 34.64 -11.47
CA TRP A 669 1.62 34.47 -10.01
C TRP A 669 1.49 32.94 -9.80
N PRO A 670 2.44 32.19 -9.18
CA PRO A 670 2.72 32.24 -7.72
C PRO A 670 4.16 31.81 -7.30
N TYR A 671 4.95 32.66 -6.62
CA TYR A 671 6.23 32.20 -6.01
C TYR A 671 6.60 32.83 -4.64
N VAL A 672 5.68 33.44 -3.89
CA VAL A 672 6.04 34.08 -2.58
C VAL A 672 5.28 33.57 -1.35
N LEU A 673 4.49 32.49 -1.41
CA LEU A 673 3.92 31.88 -0.19
C LEU A 673 4.34 30.42 0.01
N ALA A 674 5.62 30.21 0.33
CA ALA A 674 6.09 28.93 0.88
C ALA A 674 7.38 29.02 1.73
N VAL A 675 7.65 30.15 2.41
CA VAL A 675 8.81 30.28 3.32
C VAL A 675 8.45 30.85 4.71
N GLY A 676 7.16 31.01 5.04
CA GLY A 676 6.73 31.67 6.28
C GLY A 676 5.82 30.86 7.19
N LEU A 677 6.04 29.55 7.38
CA LEU A 677 5.31 28.81 8.43
C LEU A 677 6.01 27.49 8.80
N LEU A 678 7.19 27.59 9.41
CA LEU A 678 7.82 26.49 10.17
C LEU A 678 8.87 27.13 11.10
N ILE A 679 8.40 27.69 12.22
CA ILE A 679 9.06 27.77 13.55
C ILE A 679 8.03 28.42 14.49
N GLY A 680 7.68 27.71 15.57
CA GLY A 680 6.96 28.27 16.71
C GLY A 680 5.63 27.60 17.02
N LEU A 681 5.65 26.39 17.59
CA LEU A 681 5.31 26.19 19.03
C LEU A 681 5.09 24.70 19.33
N VAL A 682 6.04 24.17 20.10
CA VAL A 682 5.86 23.01 20.97
C VAL A 682 5.58 23.56 22.37
N VAL A 683 4.53 23.06 23.04
CA VAL A 683 4.44 22.57 24.43
C VAL A 683 2.96 22.62 24.90
N PRO A 684 2.47 21.62 25.68
CA PRO A 684 1.07 21.23 25.75
C PRO A 684 0.36 21.71 27.03
N ALA A 685 -0.97 21.70 27.03
CA ALA A 685 -1.77 21.79 28.25
C ALA A 685 -2.92 20.78 28.23
N ALA A 686 -2.80 19.76 29.07
CA ALA A 686 -3.89 18.89 29.46
C ALA A 686 -4.84 19.63 30.43
N LYS A 687 -6.15 19.45 30.26
CA LYS A 687 -7.08 19.42 31.40
C LYS A 687 -8.39 18.69 31.06
N ARG A 688 -8.66 17.66 31.88
CA ARG A 688 -9.94 16.94 32.01
C ARG A 688 -11.05 17.84 32.58
N ARG A 689 -12.31 17.59 32.14
CA ARG A 689 -13.54 17.41 32.95
C ARG A 689 -14.74 17.28 31.98
N SER A 690 -15.36 16.11 31.84
CA SER A 690 -16.46 15.53 32.63
C SER A 690 -17.82 16.25 32.52
N GLY A 691 -18.81 15.53 31.99
CA GLY A 691 -20.20 15.55 32.47
C GLY A 691 -21.16 16.53 31.76
N GLY A 692 -22.25 15.99 31.18
CA GLY A 692 -23.36 16.83 30.74
C GLY A 692 -24.39 16.17 29.82
N ARG A 693 -25.20 15.27 30.37
CA ARG A 693 -26.43 14.70 29.78
C ARG A 693 -27.47 15.80 29.44
N ARG A 694 -28.20 15.61 28.33
CA ARG A 694 -29.68 15.50 28.15
C ARG A 694 -30.34 16.40 27.09
N ARG A 695 -31.22 15.72 26.33
CA ARG A 695 -32.45 16.15 25.62
C ARG A 695 -32.23 17.08 24.43
N GLY A 696 -32.88 16.92 23.28
CA GLY A 696 -34.04 16.11 22.88
C GLY A 696 -34.75 16.90 21.77
N GLY A 697 -35.22 16.24 20.71
CA GLY A 697 -35.94 16.93 19.64
C GLY A 697 -36.10 16.09 18.38
N ARG A 698 -37.22 15.35 18.31
CA ARG A 698 -37.74 14.71 17.11
C ARG A 698 -38.25 15.79 16.14
N HIS A 699 -38.04 15.62 14.85
CA HIS A 699 -39.04 16.00 13.84
C HIS A 699 -39.03 14.98 12.69
N ALA A 700 -40.25 14.57 12.31
CA ALA A 700 -40.62 13.68 11.23
C ALA A 700 -40.53 14.42 9.87
N ALA A 701 -40.09 13.74 8.80
CA ALA A 701 -40.90 13.18 7.70
C ALA A 701 -41.52 14.20 6.73
N ASN A 702 -41.01 14.22 5.48
CA ASN A 702 -41.74 13.94 4.22
C ASN A 702 -40.94 14.47 3.02
N GLY A 703 -40.76 13.62 2.00
CA GLY A 703 -40.04 13.90 0.75
C GLY A 703 -39.40 12.65 0.19
#